data_AF-A0A838EHQ4-F1
#
_entry.id   AF-A0A838EHQ4-F1
#
_cell.length_a   1.000
_cell.length_b   1.000
_cell.length_c   1.000
_cell.angle_alpha   90.00
_cell.angle_beta   90.00
_cell.angle_gamma   90.00
#
_symmetry.space_group_name_H-M   'P 1'
#
loop_
_entity.id
_entity.type
_entity.pdbx_description
1 polymer ?
#
loop_
_entity_poly.entity_id
_entity_poly.type
_entity_poly.pdbx_seq_one_letter_code
_entity_poly.pdbx_strand_id
1 'polypeptide(L)'
;LQALFQLQSARADLAGRWQRQMVVLDAPDMNGSGSAPEQFYKRHVYQMRQALQWYPDILQPLENALRQQGFLWEGLVAEIPISMDEHGDLLRLREAVQGRLPAILRAESNRRVYARNEATLQKLHQYIQQVYSTNGQSEMVQKLREAINTRSIPHYEFVWKRLAELYQRQSALLLRHELLMKLEKGAPGWAAAIRRRDGIHGHYEIPAHIEEAWLWQQLAAELDRRSHISLETLQERIVLLNANLQKTTIALVEKKAWAAQVQRTTLEQRQALQGWKETMRKVGKGTGKRAPRLQAEARKLISICQTAVPVWIMPLSHVVQNFDPQRNRFDVVIIDEASQSDIKALAAIYMGHQIIVVGDDEQVTPLAVGQDTRDTERLIDEHLQGIPNAHLYDGKLSIYALAKTSGFEIICLREHFRCVTPIIQFSNGLSYNGKIKPLRDDSNVTRRPPLVPYRVKSSGITGDVNEEEAQTVASLLIAATEQPEYRDATFGVISMVKDAQALRIDTLLRKYLSLDDYDRKKILCGDPAQFQGDERDVIFLSMVDTPGEGPLTLRTEDGNDYMYKKRYNVAASRARDQLWVVHSLDPDIDLKTGDIRKRLIQYAMHPQMSISDAEAEQKTESEFEERVMKRLLQAGYHVIPQWPVGAYRIDLVVEGAGKRLALECDGDRWHTLENLDDDMARQAILERLGWRFVRIRGSQFFRDPEKAMLPVFARLRELEIPAEGTQSSVPPDPTGQVLKEAIIRRATELRREWDQPLSQAGSIVPAVPVRRSTGGK
;
A
#
# COMPACT_ATOMS: atom_id res chain seq x y z
N LEU A 1 -57.18 127.74 -73.11
CA LEU A 1 -56.02 128.57 -73.54
C LEU A 1 -55.11 128.95 -72.38
N GLN A 2 -55.60 129.57 -71.30
CA GLN A 2 -54.78 129.99 -70.15
C GLN A 2 -53.97 128.85 -69.49
N ALA A 3 -54.57 127.68 -69.25
CA ALA A 3 -53.87 126.51 -68.70
C ALA A 3 -52.75 125.97 -69.62
N LEU A 4 -52.91 126.12 -70.94
CA LEU A 4 -51.89 125.69 -71.91
C LEU A 4 -50.67 126.61 -71.87
N PHE A 5 -50.90 127.92 -71.71
CA PHE A 5 -49.84 128.93 -71.56
C PHE A 5 -49.06 128.73 -70.24
N GLN A 6 -49.76 128.46 -69.13
CA GLN A 6 -49.11 128.13 -67.85
C GLN A 6 -48.26 126.86 -67.95
N LEU A 7 -48.74 125.81 -68.63
CA LEU A 7 -47.98 124.57 -68.82
C LEU A 7 -46.71 124.80 -69.64
N GLN A 8 -46.79 125.59 -70.72
CA GLN A 8 -45.62 125.94 -71.53
C GLN A 8 -44.61 126.79 -70.74
N SER A 9 -45.08 127.76 -69.96
CA SER A 9 -44.22 128.56 -69.08
C SER A 9 -43.52 127.70 -68.03
N ALA A 10 -44.24 126.77 -67.38
CA ALA A 10 -43.66 125.86 -66.40
C ALA A 10 -42.63 124.90 -67.02
N ARG A 11 -42.87 124.42 -68.24
CA ARG A 11 -41.91 123.59 -69.00
C ARG A 11 -40.65 124.37 -69.36
N ALA A 12 -40.80 125.62 -69.79
CA ALA A 12 -39.67 126.51 -70.06
C ALA A 12 -38.85 126.80 -68.79
N ASP A 13 -39.51 127.06 -67.66
CA ASP A 13 -38.85 127.23 -66.37
C ASP A 13 -38.11 125.97 -65.92
N LEU A 14 -38.74 124.79 -66.05
CA LEU A 14 -38.14 123.52 -65.70
C LEU A 14 -36.91 123.20 -66.56
N ALA A 15 -37.02 123.39 -67.88
CA ALA A 15 -35.90 123.24 -68.81
C ALA A 15 -34.79 124.25 -68.48
N GLY A 16 -35.12 125.52 -68.23
CA GLY A 16 -34.17 126.55 -67.85
C GLY A 16 -33.50 126.32 -66.49
N ARG A 17 -34.15 125.63 -65.55
CA ARG A 17 -33.51 125.17 -64.30
C ARG A 17 -32.55 124.02 -64.55
N TRP A 18 -32.96 123.00 -65.30
CA TRP A 18 -32.10 121.88 -65.66
C TRP A 18 -30.86 122.34 -66.42
N GLN A 19 -31.02 123.26 -67.37
CA GLN A 19 -29.91 123.87 -68.11
C GLN A 19 -28.88 124.49 -67.18
N ARG A 20 -29.35 125.27 -66.20
CA ARG A 20 -28.46 126.00 -65.29
C ARG A 20 -27.80 125.13 -64.23
N GLN A 21 -28.49 124.09 -63.77
CA GLN A 21 -28.06 123.32 -62.60
C GLN A 21 -27.46 121.96 -62.95
N MET A 22 -27.92 121.32 -64.02
CA MET A 22 -27.54 119.95 -64.35
C MET A 22 -26.64 119.89 -65.59
N VAL A 23 -26.91 120.68 -66.64
CA VAL A 23 -26.08 120.66 -67.86
C VAL A 23 -24.67 121.20 -67.60
N VAL A 24 -24.51 122.18 -66.69
CA VAL A 24 -23.19 122.64 -66.22
C VAL A 24 -22.39 121.54 -65.52
N LEU A 25 -23.08 120.50 -65.03
CA LEU A 25 -22.50 119.30 -64.41
C LEU A 25 -22.49 118.11 -65.40
N ASP A 26 -22.40 118.38 -66.70
CA ASP A 26 -22.39 117.41 -67.81
C ASP A 26 -23.67 116.56 -67.95
N ALA A 27 -24.81 116.99 -67.41
CA ALA A 27 -26.08 116.32 -67.69
C ALA A 27 -26.57 116.61 -69.13
N PRO A 28 -27.35 115.71 -69.75
CA PRO A 28 -27.81 115.89 -71.13
C PRO A 28 -28.66 117.16 -71.34
N ASP A 29 -28.32 117.94 -72.37
CA ASP A 29 -29.08 119.12 -72.85
C ASP A 29 -30.21 118.68 -73.81
N MET A 30 -31.40 119.29 -73.67
CA MET A 30 -32.63 118.92 -74.38
C MET A 30 -33.24 120.07 -75.21
N ASN A 31 -32.46 121.08 -75.60
CA ASN A 31 -32.92 122.11 -76.54
C ASN A 31 -33.37 121.48 -77.88
N GLY A 32 -34.67 121.22 -78.04
CA GLY A 32 -35.31 120.79 -79.28
C GLY A 32 -36.09 119.46 -79.26
N SER A 33 -36.16 118.72 -78.14
CA SER A 33 -36.81 117.41 -78.12
C SER A 33 -38.14 117.38 -77.35
N GLY A 34 -39.23 117.53 -78.10
CA GLY A 34 -40.57 117.04 -77.74
C GLY A 34 -41.41 117.94 -76.83
N SER A 35 -42.73 117.83 -76.98
CA SER A 35 -43.72 118.70 -76.34
C SER A 35 -43.88 118.53 -74.81
N ALA A 36 -43.07 117.71 -74.11
CA ALA A 36 -43.24 117.34 -72.69
C ALA A 36 -41.93 117.00 -71.93
N PRO A 37 -41.04 117.98 -71.64
CA PRO A 37 -39.73 117.76 -70.99
C PRO A 37 -39.80 117.16 -69.57
N GLU A 38 -40.91 117.33 -68.85
CA GLU A 38 -41.10 116.79 -67.49
C GLU A 38 -40.96 115.26 -67.40
N GLN A 39 -41.25 114.52 -68.46
CA GLN A 39 -41.14 113.06 -68.46
C GLN A 39 -39.69 112.57 -68.43
N PHE A 40 -38.78 113.32 -69.05
CA PHE A 40 -37.36 113.00 -69.05
C PHE A 40 -36.76 113.25 -67.66
N TYR A 41 -36.98 114.44 -67.10
CA TYR A 41 -36.46 114.78 -65.78
C TYR A 41 -37.02 113.88 -64.66
N LYS A 42 -38.27 113.41 -64.79
CA LYS A 42 -38.88 112.47 -63.84
C LYS A 42 -38.08 111.17 -63.67
N ARG A 43 -37.33 110.74 -64.69
CA ARG A 43 -36.47 109.54 -64.60
C ARG A 43 -35.29 109.71 -63.64
N HIS A 44 -34.80 110.94 -63.46
CA HIS A 44 -33.66 111.24 -62.58
C HIS A 44 -34.06 111.56 -61.14
N VAL A 45 -35.35 111.82 -60.88
CA VAL A 45 -35.85 112.17 -59.54
C VAL A 45 -35.49 111.13 -58.48
N TYR A 46 -35.54 109.84 -58.82
CA TYR A 46 -35.20 108.78 -57.87
C TYR A 46 -33.73 108.80 -57.46
N GLN A 47 -32.82 108.89 -58.43
CA GLN A 47 -31.38 108.96 -58.18
C GLN A 47 -31.00 110.24 -57.41
N MET A 48 -31.61 111.37 -57.77
CA MET A 48 -31.44 112.62 -57.05
C MET A 48 -31.93 112.51 -55.60
N ARG A 49 -33.09 111.89 -55.37
CA ARG A 49 -33.59 111.64 -54.00
C ARG A 49 -32.63 110.74 -53.22
N GLN A 50 -32.17 109.62 -53.81
CA GLN A 50 -31.22 108.74 -53.13
C GLN A 50 -29.91 109.46 -52.78
N ALA A 51 -29.36 110.25 -53.69
CA ALA A 51 -28.13 111.01 -53.42
C ALA A 51 -28.35 112.07 -52.32
N LEU A 52 -29.48 112.77 -52.34
CA LEU A 52 -29.86 113.75 -51.31
C LEU A 52 -30.17 113.11 -49.95
N GLN A 53 -30.61 111.85 -49.92
CA GLN A 53 -31.00 111.11 -48.70
C GLN A 53 -29.91 110.15 -48.18
N TRP A 54 -28.82 109.92 -48.91
CA TRP A 54 -27.78 108.96 -48.53
C TRP A 54 -27.17 109.23 -47.14
N TYR A 55 -26.93 110.50 -46.81
CA TYR A 55 -26.36 110.86 -45.51
C TYR A 55 -27.27 110.48 -44.33
N PRO A 56 -28.54 110.95 -44.26
CA PRO A 56 -29.43 110.59 -43.17
C PRO A 56 -29.85 109.11 -43.16
N ASP A 57 -29.98 108.46 -44.32
CA ASP A 57 -30.55 107.10 -44.38
C ASP A 57 -29.50 105.99 -44.25
N ILE A 58 -28.23 106.25 -44.62
CA ILE A 58 -27.19 105.21 -44.67
C ILE A 58 -26.05 105.53 -43.72
N LEU A 59 -25.45 106.72 -43.85
CA LEU A 59 -24.25 107.04 -43.12
C LEU A 59 -24.53 107.30 -41.63
N GLN A 60 -25.55 108.11 -41.33
CA GLN A 60 -25.87 108.47 -39.95
C GLN A 60 -26.28 107.25 -39.08
N PRO A 61 -27.08 106.28 -39.58
CA PRO A 61 -27.35 105.04 -38.84
C PRO A 61 -26.10 104.18 -38.62
N LEU A 62 -25.22 104.06 -39.62
CA LEU A 62 -23.97 103.31 -39.49
C LEU A 62 -23.05 103.93 -38.43
N GLU A 63 -22.88 105.25 -38.50
CA GLU A 63 -22.11 106.02 -37.53
C GLU A 63 -22.66 105.84 -36.11
N ASN A 64 -23.98 105.95 -35.93
CA ASN A 64 -24.64 105.74 -34.64
C ASN A 64 -24.43 104.32 -34.11
N ALA A 65 -24.56 103.29 -34.95
CA ALA A 65 -24.35 101.91 -34.55
C ALA A 65 -22.90 101.65 -34.11
N LEU A 66 -21.92 102.21 -34.81
CA LEU A 66 -20.52 102.12 -34.44
C LEU A 66 -20.24 102.85 -33.11
N ARG A 67 -20.76 104.08 -32.95
CA ARG A 67 -20.65 104.84 -31.69
C ARG A 67 -21.25 104.07 -30.50
N GLN A 68 -22.40 103.42 -30.68
CA GLN A 68 -23.01 102.58 -29.62
C GLN A 68 -22.13 101.39 -29.21
N GLN A 69 -21.31 100.87 -30.12
CA GLN A 69 -20.32 99.83 -29.82
C GLN A 69 -19.00 100.39 -29.25
N GLY A 70 -18.96 101.69 -28.92
CA GLY A 70 -17.80 102.38 -28.37
C GLY A 70 -16.78 102.85 -29.41
N PHE A 71 -17.12 102.82 -30.71
CA PHE A 71 -16.22 103.30 -31.76
C PHE A 71 -16.16 104.84 -31.79
N LEU A 72 -14.96 105.40 -31.74
CA LEU A 72 -14.72 106.84 -31.77
C LEU A 72 -14.71 107.36 -33.21
N TRP A 73 -15.90 107.59 -33.77
CA TRP A 73 -16.06 108.05 -35.15
C TRP A 73 -15.38 109.40 -35.42
N GLU A 74 -15.52 110.35 -34.51
CA GLU A 74 -14.90 111.69 -34.62
C GLU A 74 -13.37 111.59 -34.64
N GLY A 75 -12.79 110.65 -33.90
CA GLY A 75 -11.36 110.36 -33.95
C GLY A 75 -10.91 109.85 -35.32
N LEU A 76 -11.67 108.92 -35.92
CA LEU A 76 -11.38 108.39 -37.26
C LEU A 76 -11.38 109.50 -38.32
N VAL A 77 -12.39 110.37 -38.31
CA VAL A 77 -12.51 111.45 -39.29
C VAL A 77 -11.43 112.52 -39.07
N ALA A 78 -11.06 112.80 -37.81
CA ALA A 78 -10.00 113.75 -37.47
C ALA A 78 -8.61 113.32 -37.97
N GLU A 79 -8.34 112.02 -38.08
CA GLU A 79 -7.07 111.49 -38.61
C GLU A 79 -6.90 111.70 -40.12
N ILE A 80 -7.97 112.07 -40.84
CA ILE A 80 -7.93 112.26 -42.29
C ILE A 80 -7.67 113.74 -42.59
N PRO A 81 -6.62 114.07 -43.36
CA PRO A 81 -6.27 115.46 -43.69
C PRO A 81 -7.44 116.24 -44.28
N ILE A 82 -7.55 117.52 -43.94
CA ILE A 82 -8.54 118.42 -44.53
C ILE A 82 -8.17 118.66 -46.00
N SER A 83 -9.10 118.45 -46.93
CA SER A 83 -8.95 118.85 -48.34
C SER A 83 -9.70 120.14 -48.59
N MET A 84 -9.05 121.08 -49.28
CA MET A 84 -9.64 122.36 -49.73
C MET A 84 -10.35 122.22 -51.09
N ASP A 85 -10.48 121.00 -51.63
CA ASP A 85 -11.21 120.74 -52.86
C ASP A 85 -12.72 121.01 -52.68
N GLU A 86 -13.43 121.28 -53.78
CA GLU A 86 -14.87 121.62 -53.80
C GLU A 86 -15.77 120.58 -53.09
N HIS A 87 -15.29 119.35 -52.90
CA HIS A 87 -15.98 118.25 -52.19
C HIS A 87 -15.13 117.62 -51.07
N GLY A 88 -14.22 118.39 -50.46
CA GLY A 88 -13.23 117.91 -49.50
C GLY A 88 -13.80 117.06 -48.37
N ASP A 89 -14.91 117.47 -47.75
CA ASP A 89 -15.52 116.73 -46.62
C ASP A 89 -16.07 115.36 -47.02
N LEU A 90 -16.70 115.23 -48.20
CA LEU A 90 -17.20 113.95 -48.69
C LEU A 90 -16.05 113.00 -49.08
N LEU A 91 -14.97 113.54 -49.64
CA LEU A 91 -13.77 112.76 -49.95
C LEU A 91 -13.08 112.25 -48.69
N ARG A 92 -12.98 113.08 -47.64
CA ARG A 92 -12.47 112.66 -46.33
C ARG A 92 -13.31 111.54 -45.74
N LEU A 93 -14.63 111.68 -45.80
CA LEU A 93 -15.54 110.70 -45.27
C LEU A 93 -15.49 109.38 -46.06
N ARG A 94 -15.34 109.44 -47.39
CA ARG A 94 -15.09 108.26 -48.22
C ARG A 94 -13.81 107.55 -47.79
N GLU A 95 -12.73 108.28 -47.56
CA GLU A 95 -11.45 107.69 -47.11
C GLU A 95 -11.55 107.08 -45.70
N ALA A 96 -12.32 107.68 -44.78
CA ALA A 96 -12.59 107.10 -43.46
C ALA A 96 -13.27 105.74 -43.57
N VAL A 97 -14.35 105.70 -44.35
CA VAL A 97 -15.22 104.53 -44.45
C VAL A 97 -14.61 103.43 -45.32
N GLN A 98 -14.00 103.78 -46.46
CA GLN A 98 -13.44 102.80 -47.39
C GLN A 98 -11.98 102.45 -47.09
N GLY A 99 -11.17 103.43 -46.69
CA GLY A 99 -9.73 103.26 -46.50
C GLY A 99 -9.36 102.71 -45.12
N ARG A 100 -9.97 103.23 -44.05
CA ARG A 100 -9.50 102.98 -42.66
C ARG A 100 -10.39 102.07 -41.84
N LEU A 101 -11.72 102.29 -41.86
CA LEU A 101 -12.67 101.57 -41.01
C LEU A 101 -12.62 100.03 -41.13
N PRO A 102 -12.50 99.40 -42.31
CA PRO A 102 -12.51 97.94 -42.43
C PRO A 102 -11.33 97.24 -41.74
N ALA A 103 -10.15 97.87 -41.76
CA ALA A 103 -8.96 97.33 -41.09
C ALA A 103 -9.13 97.32 -39.56
N ILE A 104 -9.74 98.38 -39.02
CA ILE A 104 -10.00 98.51 -37.57
C ILE A 104 -11.03 97.45 -37.13
N LEU A 105 -12.13 97.29 -37.87
CA LEU A 105 -13.14 96.26 -37.57
C LEU A 105 -12.55 94.85 -37.64
N ARG A 106 -11.66 94.58 -38.59
CA ARG A 106 -10.96 93.28 -38.70
C ARG A 106 -10.04 93.02 -37.50
N ALA A 107 -9.29 94.03 -37.07
CA ALA A 107 -8.42 93.94 -35.89
C ALA A 107 -9.22 93.64 -34.62
N GLU A 108 -10.37 94.31 -34.43
CA GLU A 108 -11.26 94.07 -33.29
C GLU A 108 -11.86 92.66 -33.31
N SER A 109 -12.27 92.16 -34.49
CA SER A 109 -12.74 90.77 -34.65
C SER A 109 -11.66 89.77 -34.24
N ASN A 110 -10.43 89.96 -34.73
CA ASN A 110 -9.29 89.10 -34.37
C ASN A 110 -8.98 89.16 -32.87
N ARG A 111 -9.04 90.34 -32.25
CA ARG A 111 -8.84 90.50 -30.80
C ARG A 111 -9.88 89.70 -30.00
N ARG A 112 -11.15 89.71 -30.41
CA ARG A 112 -12.22 88.94 -29.77
C ARG A 112 -12.01 87.43 -29.91
N VAL A 113 -11.59 86.95 -31.09
CA VAL A 113 -11.26 85.53 -31.31
C VAL A 113 -10.07 85.11 -30.44
N TYR A 114 -9.02 85.92 -30.39
CA TYR A 114 -7.86 85.68 -29.53
C TYR A 114 -8.25 85.59 -28.05
N ALA A 115 -9.05 86.54 -27.55
CA ALA A 115 -9.53 86.53 -26.17
C ALA A 115 -10.33 85.26 -25.82
N ARG A 116 -11.18 84.78 -26.76
CA ARG A 116 -11.92 83.53 -26.58
C ARG A 116 -11.01 82.30 -26.50
N ASN A 117 -9.98 82.24 -27.33
CA ASN A 117 -9.02 81.14 -27.34
C ASN A 117 -8.19 81.12 -26.06
N GLU A 118 -7.70 82.28 -25.61
CA GLU A 118 -6.99 82.42 -24.33
C GLU A 118 -7.86 81.98 -23.14
N ALA A 119 -9.13 82.40 -23.09
CA ALA A 119 -10.05 81.96 -22.04
C ALA A 119 -10.26 80.43 -22.03
N THR A 120 -10.28 79.80 -23.21
CA THR A 120 -10.42 78.35 -23.33
C THR A 120 -9.17 77.62 -22.84
N LEU A 121 -7.97 78.10 -23.22
CA LEU A 121 -6.70 77.57 -22.73
C LEU A 121 -6.56 77.73 -21.22
N GLN A 122 -7.01 78.86 -20.66
CA GLN A 122 -6.97 79.10 -19.23
C GLN A 122 -7.87 78.13 -18.45
N LYS A 123 -9.05 77.80 -18.97
CA LYS A 123 -9.93 76.75 -18.40
C LYS A 123 -9.26 75.38 -18.42
N LEU A 124 -8.61 75.01 -19.53
CA LEU A 124 -7.86 73.75 -19.64
C LEU A 124 -6.70 73.70 -18.64
N HIS A 125 -5.98 74.82 -18.48
CA HIS A 125 -4.92 74.96 -17.50
C HIS A 125 -5.44 74.78 -16.07
N GLN A 126 -6.55 75.41 -15.70
CA GLN A 126 -7.17 75.22 -14.38
C GLN A 126 -7.56 73.76 -14.13
N TYR A 127 -8.18 73.12 -15.13
CA TYR A 127 -8.60 71.72 -15.03
C TYR A 127 -7.42 70.78 -14.81
N ILE A 128 -6.34 70.92 -15.58
CA ILE A 128 -5.17 70.04 -15.41
C ILE A 128 -4.44 70.28 -14.09
N GLN A 129 -4.43 71.50 -13.55
CA GLN A 129 -3.87 71.78 -12.22
C GLN A 129 -4.68 71.09 -11.11
N GLN A 130 -6.01 71.09 -11.22
CA GLN A 130 -6.88 70.37 -10.29
C GLN A 130 -6.67 68.85 -10.36
N VAL A 131 -6.52 68.29 -11.56
CA VAL A 131 -6.23 66.85 -11.71
C VAL A 131 -4.83 66.53 -11.16
N TYR A 132 -3.85 67.42 -11.37
CA TYR A 132 -2.50 67.28 -10.86
C TYR A 132 -2.43 67.29 -9.33
N SER A 133 -3.24 68.09 -8.63
CA SER A 133 -3.25 68.09 -7.16
C SER A 133 -3.62 66.73 -6.55
N THR A 134 -4.43 65.94 -7.26
CA THR A 134 -4.86 64.62 -6.78
C THR A 134 -4.01 63.48 -7.36
N ASN A 135 -3.52 63.63 -8.60
CA ASN A 135 -2.85 62.58 -9.36
C ASN A 135 -1.43 62.96 -9.81
N GLY A 136 -0.75 63.82 -9.05
CA GLY A 136 0.54 64.41 -9.42
C GLY A 136 1.70 63.43 -9.58
N GLN A 137 1.55 62.19 -9.11
CA GLN A 137 2.52 61.10 -9.33
C GLN A 137 2.36 60.40 -10.69
N SER A 138 1.24 60.60 -11.39
CA SER A 138 1.02 60.01 -12.71
C SER A 138 1.88 60.71 -13.76
N GLU A 139 2.80 59.97 -14.38
CA GLU A 139 3.66 60.45 -15.46
C GLU A 139 2.84 61.09 -16.61
N MET A 140 1.67 60.54 -16.94
CA MET A 140 0.82 61.09 -18.00
C MET A 140 0.22 62.44 -17.63
N VAL A 141 -0.21 62.61 -16.37
CA VAL A 141 -0.75 63.88 -15.87
C VAL A 141 0.35 64.94 -15.81
N GLN A 142 1.57 64.57 -15.41
CA GLN A 142 2.74 65.45 -15.42
C GLN A 142 3.05 65.95 -16.85
N LYS A 143 3.16 65.04 -17.82
CA LYS A 143 3.47 65.38 -19.22
C LYS A 143 2.36 66.18 -19.89
N LEU A 144 1.08 65.89 -19.60
CA LEU A 144 -0.04 66.65 -20.16
C LEU A 144 -0.06 68.09 -19.61
N ARG A 145 0.24 68.27 -18.32
CA ARG A 145 0.39 69.58 -17.69
C ARG A 145 1.52 70.38 -18.32
N GLU A 146 2.67 69.74 -18.53
CA GLU A 146 3.82 70.37 -19.18
C GLU A 146 3.49 70.81 -20.61
N ALA A 147 2.82 69.96 -21.40
CA ALA A 147 2.39 70.29 -22.75
C ALA A 147 1.44 71.50 -22.80
N ILE A 148 0.49 71.59 -21.87
CA ILE A 148 -0.46 72.70 -21.77
C ILE A 148 0.25 73.98 -21.32
N ASN A 149 1.18 73.90 -20.36
CA ASN A 149 1.94 75.05 -19.85
C ASN A 149 2.86 75.65 -20.93
N THR A 150 3.53 74.79 -21.69
CA THR A 150 4.44 75.19 -22.78
C THR A 150 3.70 75.49 -24.09
N ARG A 151 2.38 75.25 -24.15
CA ARG A 151 1.54 75.39 -25.35
C ARG A 151 2.09 74.59 -26.55
N SER A 152 2.73 73.46 -26.28
CA SER A 152 3.34 72.61 -27.30
C SER A 152 2.32 71.65 -27.91
N ILE A 153 1.86 71.95 -29.12
CA ILE A 153 0.91 71.12 -29.87
C ILE A 153 1.43 69.68 -30.06
N PRO A 154 2.68 69.46 -30.53
CA PRO A 154 3.17 68.09 -30.77
C PRO A 154 3.28 67.28 -29.47
N HIS A 155 3.68 67.91 -28.37
CA HIS A 155 3.78 67.25 -27.08
C HIS A 155 2.40 66.84 -26.56
N TYR A 156 1.41 67.74 -26.66
CA TYR A 156 0.04 67.44 -26.24
C TYR A 156 -0.55 66.27 -27.02
N GLU A 157 -0.37 66.25 -28.33
CA GLU A 157 -0.86 65.16 -29.19
C GLU A 157 -0.22 63.81 -28.83
N PHE A 158 1.10 63.79 -28.60
CA PHE A 158 1.82 62.57 -28.19
C PHE A 158 1.29 62.01 -26.87
N VAL A 159 1.16 62.86 -25.84
CA VAL A 159 0.70 62.45 -24.51
C VAL A 159 -0.75 61.98 -24.56
N TRP A 160 -1.61 62.67 -25.31
CA TRP A 160 -3.01 62.27 -25.49
C TRP A 160 -3.12 60.91 -26.17
N LYS A 161 -2.36 60.66 -27.26
CA LYS A 161 -2.33 59.36 -27.94
C LYS A 161 -1.89 58.25 -26.98
N ARG A 162 -0.86 58.49 -26.18
CA ARG A 162 -0.39 57.52 -25.18
C ARG A 162 -1.43 57.25 -24.09
N LEU A 163 -2.13 58.28 -23.62
CA LEU A 163 -3.20 58.14 -22.64
C LEU A 163 -4.37 57.32 -23.19
N ALA A 164 -4.76 57.56 -24.45
CA ALA A 164 -5.79 56.79 -25.14
C ALA A 164 -5.40 55.30 -25.26
N GLU A 165 -4.14 55.01 -25.59
CA GLU A 165 -3.62 53.63 -25.63
C GLU A 165 -3.66 52.95 -24.25
N LEU A 166 -3.25 53.66 -23.19
CA LEU A 166 -3.30 53.12 -21.83
C LEU A 166 -4.75 52.85 -21.37
N TYR A 167 -5.67 53.75 -21.72
CA TYR A 167 -7.09 53.60 -21.42
C TYR A 167 -7.68 52.36 -22.11
N GLN A 168 -7.32 52.12 -23.38
CA GLN A 168 -7.74 50.91 -24.10
C GLN A 168 -7.24 49.61 -23.44
N ARG A 169 -6.09 49.64 -22.75
CA ARG A 169 -5.51 48.48 -22.05
C ARG A 169 -6.08 48.26 -20.64
N GLN A 170 -6.90 49.17 -20.11
CA GLN A 170 -7.43 49.10 -18.76
C GLN A 170 -8.28 47.84 -18.52
N SER A 171 -9.12 47.48 -19.50
CA SER A 171 -9.98 46.29 -19.41
C SER A 171 -9.16 45.00 -19.27
N ALA A 172 -8.10 44.85 -20.08
CA ALA A 172 -7.18 43.72 -20.01
C ALA A 172 -6.43 43.66 -18.66
N LEU A 173 -6.04 44.82 -18.12
CA LEU A 173 -5.40 44.88 -16.80
C LEU A 173 -6.35 44.43 -15.68
N LEU A 174 -7.61 44.86 -15.70
CA LEU A 174 -8.61 44.45 -14.71
C LEU A 174 -8.88 42.94 -14.78
N LEU A 175 -9.09 42.41 -16.00
CA LEU A 175 -9.29 40.98 -16.22
C LEU A 175 -8.08 40.17 -15.70
N ARG A 176 -6.86 40.63 -15.97
CA ARG A 176 -5.64 39.98 -15.45
C ARG A 176 -5.65 39.92 -13.92
N HIS A 177 -6.03 40.99 -13.22
CA HIS A 177 -6.09 40.98 -11.77
C HIS A 177 -7.14 39.98 -11.25
N GLU A 178 -8.33 39.95 -11.86
CA GLU A 178 -9.40 39.02 -11.48
C GLU A 178 -8.96 37.55 -11.65
N LEU A 179 -8.39 37.20 -12.80
CA LEU A 179 -7.93 35.84 -13.08
C LEU A 179 -6.79 35.42 -12.13
N LEU A 180 -5.86 36.32 -11.82
CA LEU A 180 -4.80 36.04 -10.85
C LEU A 180 -5.34 35.80 -9.44
N MET A 181 -6.35 36.56 -9.00
CA MET A 181 -6.99 36.32 -7.70
C MET A 181 -7.72 34.97 -7.64
N LYS A 182 -8.32 34.51 -8.75
CA LYS A 182 -8.92 33.18 -8.82
C LYS A 182 -7.85 32.08 -8.73
N LEU A 183 -6.76 32.22 -9.47
CA LEU A 183 -5.66 31.27 -9.49
C LEU A 183 -4.95 31.16 -8.13
N GLU A 184 -4.74 32.29 -7.45
CA GLU A 184 -4.02 32.35 -6.17
C GLU A 184 -4.64 31.50 -5.07
N LYS A 185 -5.95 31.23 -5.12
CA LYS A 185 -6.64 30.34 -4.17
C LYS A 185 -6.18 28.88 -4.25
N GLY A 186 -5.83 28.41 -5.46
CA GLY A 186 -5.41 27.02 -5.69
C GLY A 186 -3.91 26.87 -5.96
N ALA A 187 -3.26 27.92 -6.48
CA ALA A 187 -1.87 27.90 -6.93
C ALA A 187 -1.16 29.25 -6.63
N PRO A 188 -0.92 29.58 -5.35
CA PRO A 188 -0.37 30.89 -4.98
C PRO A 188 1.01 31.17 -5.57
N GLY A 189 1.89 30.16 -5.62
CA GLY A 189 3.21 30.28 -6.25
C GLY A 189 3.14 30.60 -7.75
N TRP A 190 2.21 29.95 -8.46
CA TRP A 190 2.01 30.17 -9.89
C TRP A 190 1.41 31.55 -10.19
N ALA A 191 0.41 31.96 -9.40
CA ALA A 191 -0.15 33.31 -9.47
C ALA A 191 0.91 34.39 -9.21
N ALA A 192 1.79 34.18 -8.21
CA ALA A 192 2.89 35.11 -7.91
C ALA A 192 3.90 35.21 -9.06
N ALA A 193 4.27 34.08 -9.68
CA ALA A 193 5.20 34.06 -10.82
C ALA A 193 4.63 34.82 -12.04
N ILE A 194 3.35 34.62 -12.39
CA ILE A 194 2.68 35.39 -13.44
C ILE A 194 2.55 36.87 -13.05
N ARG A 195 2.30 37.16 -11.77
CA ARG A 195 2.18 38.54 -11.25
C ARG A 195 3.46 39.32 -11.47
N ARG A 196 4.61 38.72 -11.12
CA ARG A 196 5.96 39.29 -11.22
C ARG A 196 6.61 39.13 -12.60
N ARG A 197 6.01 38.33 -13.49
CA ARG A 197 6.55 37.97 -14.81
C ARG A 197 7.89 37.21 -14.70
N ASP A 198 7.96 36.29 -13.75
CA ASP A 198 9.16 35.50 -13.47
C ASP A 198 9.36 34.41 -14.53
N GLY A 199 10.55 34.35 -15.13
CA GLY A 199 10.95 33.30 -16.08
C GLY A 199 9.96 33.13 -17.24
N ILE A 200 9.51 31.89 -17.47
CA ILE A 200 8.59 31.57 -18.57
C ILE A 200 7.24 32.30 -18.48
N HIS A 201 6.84 32.73 -17.28
CA HIS A 201 5.56 33.41 -17.03
C HIS A 201 5.60 34.91 -17.36
N GLY A 202 6.75 35.43 -17.81
CA GLY A 202 6.90 36.78 -18.32
C GLY A 202 6.64 36.93 -19.82
N HIS A 203 6.65 35.82 -20.57
CA HIS A 203 6.44 35.81 -22.01
C HIS A 203 4.97 36.06 -22.39
N TYR A 204 4.75 36.38 -23.67
CA TYR A 204 3.41 36.60 -24.24
C TYR A 204 2.75 35.31 -24.76
N GLU A 205 3.51 34.21 -24.80
CA GLU A 205 3.07 32.89 -25.24
C GLU A 205 2.68 32.03 -24.04
N ILE A 206 1.62 31.25 -24.19
CA ILE A 206 1.16 30.31 -23.15
C ILE A 206 2.14 29.12 -23.15
N PRO A 207 2.70 28.72 -21.99
CA PRO A 207 3.53 27.53 -21.92
C PRO A 207 2.80 26.29 -22.45
N ALA A 208 3.49 25.47 -23.24
CA ALA A 208 2.95 24.20 -23.72
C ALA A 208 2.63 23.26 -22.54
N HIS A 209 1.63 22.38 -22.70
CA HIS A 209 1.25 21.35 -21.74
C HIS A 209 0.83 21.86 -20.34
N ILE A 210 0.25 23.06 -20.26
CA ILE A 210 -0.19 23.68 -19.00
C ILE A 210 -1.17 22.80 -18.19
N GLU A 211 -2.07 22.08 -18.87
CA GLU A 211 -3.04 21.19 -18.25
C GLU A 211 -2.36 19.94 -17.66
N GLU A 212 -1.40 19.36 -18.38
CA GLU A 212 -0.61 18.23 -17.92
C GLU A 212 0.28 18.62 -16.73
N ALA A 213 0.92 19.79 -16.78
CA ALA A 213 1.71 20.31 -15.67
C ALA A 213 0.86 20.57 -14.41
N TRP A 214 -0.37 21.08 -14.59
CA TRP A 214 -1.31 21.26 -13.49
C TRP A 214 -1.77 19.92 -12.90
N LEU A 215 -2.12 18.96 -13.74
CA LEU A 215 -2.48 17.61 -13.31
C LEU A 215 -1.31 16.94 -12.57
N TRP A 216 -0.09 17.08 -13.07
CA TRP A 216 1.12 16.56 -12.42
C TRP A 216 1.28 17.14 -11.02
N GLN A 217 1.09 18.46 -10.84
CA GLN A 217 1.18 19.11 -9.53
C GLN A 217 0.08 18.63 -8.57
N GLN A 218 -1.14 18.42 -9.06
CA GLN A 218 -2.24 17.85 -8.27
C GLN A 218 -1.91 16.42 -7.80
N LEU A 219 -1.42 15.57 -8.71
CA LEU A 219 -1.02 14.21 -8.38
C LEU A 219 0.16 14.18 -7.41
N ALA A 220 1.18 15.02 -7.63
CA ALA A 220 2.32 15.14 -6.72
C ALA A 220 1.89 15.57 -5.31
N ALA A 221 1.02 16.57 -5.20
CA ALA A 221 0.49 17.05 -3.92
C ALA A 221 -0.36 15.97 -3.21
N GLU A 222 -1.17 15.21 -3.94
CA GLU A 222 -1.95 14.10 -3.37
C GLU A 222 -1.04 12.96 -2.90
N LEU A 223 0.01 12.62 -3.66
CA LEU A 223 1.01 11.63 -3.25
C LEU A 223 1.80 12.10 -2.02
N ASP A 224 2.13 13.40 -1.91
CA ASP A 224 2.72 14.00 -0.71
C ASP A 224 1.78 13.94 0.49
N ARG A 225 0.50 14.27 0.28
CA ARG A 225 -0.52 14.15 1.31
C ARG A 225 -0.61 12.73 1.87
N ARG A 226 -0.58 11.71 1.00
CA ARG A 226 -0.59 10.28 1.39
C ARG A 226 0.72 9.81 2.00
N SER A 227 1.85 10.45 1.68
CA SER A 227 3.18 10.07 2.20
C SER A 227 3.45 10.60 3.62
N HIS A 228 2.67 11.58 4.10
CA HIS A 228 2.77 12.08 5.48
C HIS A 228 2.54 11.02 6.56
N ILE A 229 1.80 9.96 6.25
CA ILE A 229 1.63 8.83 7.17
C ILE A 229 2.81 7.88 6.96
N SER A 230 3.74 7.87 7.91
CA SER A 230 4.88 6.94 7.95
C SER A 230 4.37 5.52 8.18
N LEU A 231 4.70 4.61 7.25
CA LEU A 231 4.43 3.18 7.40
C LEU A 231 5.23 2.59 8.56
N GLU A 232 6.46 3.08 8.77
CA GLU A 232 7.33 2.66 9.87
C GLU A 232 6.68 2.96 11.22
N THR A 233 6.16 4.18 11.40
CA THR A 233 5.47 4.59 12.63
C THR A 233 4.24 3.73 12.91
N LEU A 234 3.49 3.37 11.86
CA LEU A 234 2.34 2.47 11.99
C LEU A 234 2.78 1.06 12.38
N GLN A 235 3.82 0.52 11.73
CA GLN A 235 4.34 -0.82 12.01
C GLN A 235 4.90 -0.91 13.44
N GLU A 236 5.69 0.07 13.88
CA GLU A 236 6.18 0.16 15.26
C GLU A 236 5.05 0.20 16.28
N ARG A 237 3.99 0.98 15.98
CA ARG A 237 2.80 1.06 16.82
C ARG A 237 2.05 -0.27 16.87
N ILE A 238 1.93 -0.98 15.74
CA ILE A 238 1.32 -2.32 15.69
C ILE A 238 2.11 -3.29 16.57
N VAL A 239 3.43 -3.36 16.41
CA VAL A 239 4.30 -4.24 17.21
C VAL A 239 4.16 -3.95 18.71
N LEU A 240 4.21 -2.68 19.10
CA LEU A 240 4.09 -2.26 20.50
C LEU A 240 2.70 -2.57 21.08
N LEU A 241 1.64 -2.29 20.32
CA LEU A 241 0.27 -2.58 20.75
C LEU A 241 0.02 -4.09 20.86
N ASN A 242 0.54 -4.91 19.94
CA ASN A 242 0.44 -6.37 20.01
C ASN A 242 1.16 -6.93 21.24
N ALA A 243 2.37 -6.45 21.55
CA ALA A 243 3.09 -6.85 22.76
C ALA A 243 2.33 -6.46 24.04
N ASN A 244 1.77 -5.25 24.07
CA ASN A 244 0.95 -4.79 25.20
C ASN A 244 -0.35 -5.59 25.34
N LEU A 245 -1.02 -5.90 24.23
CA LEU A 245 -2.22 -6.72 24.20
C LEU A 245 -1.94 -8.11 24.77
N GLN A 246 -0.86 -8.77 24.30
CA GLN A 246 -0.47 -10.09 24.78
C GLN A 246 -0.17 -10.06 26.29
N LYS A 247 0.66 -9.12 26.75
CA LYS A 247 1.03 -8.97 28.17
C LYS A 247 -0.21 -8.74 29.06
N THR A 248 -1.09 -7.84 28.63
CA THR A 248 -2.31 -7.51 29.38
C THR A 248 -3.28 -8.68 29.41
N THR A 249 -3.41 -9.40 28.29
CA THR A 249 -4.27 -10.59 28.18
C THR A 249 -3.77 -11.70 29.11
N ILE A 250 -2.47 -11.99 29.12
CA ILE A 250 -1.88 -12.98 30.04
C ILE A 250 -2.16 -12.62 31.49
N ALA A 251 -1.91 -11.36 31.87
CA ALA A 251 -2.17 -10.89 33.23
C ALA A 251 -3.66 -10.99 33.60
N LEU A 252 -4.57 -10.63 32.68
CA LEU A 252 -6.01 -10.72 32.90
C LEU A 252 -6.46 -12.16 33.08
N VAL A 253 -5.99 -13.08 32.23
CA VAL A 253 -6.31 -14.51 32.31
C VAL A 253 -5.82 -15.08 33.64
N GLU A 254 -4.58 -14.79 34.04
CA GLU A 254 -4.02 -15.22 35.31
C GLU A 254 -4.86 -14.74 36.50
N LYS A 255 -5.17 -13.43 36.57
CA LYS A 255 -5.96 -12.87 37.68
C LYS A 255 -7.38 -13.42 37.72
N LYS A 256 -8.04 -13.57 36.57
CA LYS A 256 -9.38 -14.18 36.50
C LYS A 256 -9.37 -15.64 36.93
N ALA A 257 -8.38 -16.42 36.49
CA ALA A 257 -8.22 -17.82 36.86
C ALA A 257 -8.02 -17.97 38.38
N TRP A 258 -7.10 -17.19 38.98
CA TRP A 258 -6.88 -17.21 40.44
C TRP A 258 -8.08 -16.73 41.23
N ALA A 259 -8.76 -15.65 40.80
CA ALA A 259 -9.95 -15.15 41.49
C ALA A 259 -11.06 -16.21 41.52
N ALA A 260 -11.33 -16.86 40.38
CA ALA A 260 -12.29 -17.95 40.30
C ALA A 260 -11.85 -19.16 41.14
N GLN A 261 -10.55 -19.49 41.16
CA GLN A 261 -10.01 -20.56 41.98
C GLN A 261 -10.23 -20.32 43.48
N VAL A 262 -9.94 -19.10 43.95
CA VAL A 262 -10.12 -18.73 45.36
C VAL A 262 -11.60 -18.81 45.76
N GLN A 263 -12.51 -18.36 44.89
CA GLN A 263 -13.95 -18.44 45.14
C GLN A 263 -14.47 -19.89 45.22
N ARG A 264 -13.94 -20.79 44.39
CA ARG A 264 -14.33 -22.22 44.36
C ARG A 264 -13.70 -23.05 45.49
N THR A 265 -12.60 -22.60 46.08
CA THR A 265 -11.82 -23.41 47.04
C THR A 265 -12.12 -23.03 48.50
N THR A 266 -13.26 -23.48 49.02
CA THR A 266 -13.58 -23.32 50.46
C THR A 266 -12.76 -24.29 51.32
N LEU A 267 -12.88 -24.19 52.65
CA LEU A 267 -12.19 -25.10 53.59
C LEU A 267 -12.51 -26.57 53.30
N GLU A 268 -13.77 -26.87 52.96
CA GLU A 268 -14.23 -28.23 52.63
C GLU A 268 -13.49 -28.79 51.40
N GLN A 269 -13.44 -28.03 50.31
CA GLN A 269 -12.73 -28.45 49.11
C GLN A 269 -11.22 -28.61 49.35
N ARG A 270 -10.59 -27.76 50.17
CA ARG A 270 -9.15 -27.94 50.52
C ARG A 270 -8.91 -29.24 51.27
N GLN A 271 -9.75 -29.54 52.26
CA GLN A 271 -9.67 -30.79 53.02
C GLN A 271 -9.92 -32.00 52.11
N ALA A 272 -10.91 -31.92 51.23
CA ALA A 272 -11.20 -32.98 50.26
C ALA A 272 -10.01 -33.22 49.30
N LEU A 273 -9.39 -32.16 48.78
CA LEU A 273 -8.22 -32.28 47.89
C LEU A 273 -7.01 -32.90 48.60
N GLN A 274 -6.69 -32.45 49.82
CA GLN A 274 -5.60 -33.04 50.62
C GLN A 274 -5.91 -34.49 50.99
N GLY A 275 -7.15 -34.78 51.41
CA GLY A 275 -7.62 -36.11 51.74
C GLY A 275 -7.57 -37.06 50.54
N TRP A 276 -7.96 -36.58 49.36
CA TRP A 276 -7.90 -37.35 48.12
C TRP A 276 -6.44 -37.69 47.75
N LYS A 277 -5.54 -36.70 47.81
CA LYS A 277 -4.10 -36.88 47.54
C LYS A 277 -3.50 -37.95 48.45
N GLU A 278 -3.75 -37.87 49.76
CA GLU A 278 -3.25 -38.86 50.71
C GLU A 278 -3.89 -40.25 50.53
N THR A 279 -5.17 -40.30 50.14
CA THR A 279 -5.88 -41.56 49.86
C THR A 279 -5.30 -42.22 48.62
N MET A 280 -5.07 -41.48 47.54
CA MET A 280 -4.43 -41.99 46.32
C MET A 280 -3.01 -42.48 46.56
N ARG A 281 -2.23 -41.77 47.41
CA ARG A 281 -0.90 -42.23 47.82
C ARG A 281 -0.95 -43.59 48.53
N LYS A 282 -1.98 -43.83 49.35
CA LYS A 282 -2.21 -45.12 50.03
C LYS A 282 -2.72 -46.23 49.11
N VAL A 283 -3.43 -45.89 48.03
CA VAL A 283 -3.85 -46.86 46.99
C VAL A 283 -2.63 -47.43 46.26
N GLY A 284 -1.61 -46.61 45.99
CA GLY A 284 -0.35 -47.05 45.37
C GLY A 284 -0.58 -47.74 44.03
N LYS A 285 -0.02 -48.96 43.86
CA LYS A 285 -0.21 -49.79 42.64
C LYS A 285 -1.58 -50.44 42.53
N GLY A 286 -2.50 -50.23 43.48
CA GLY A 286 -3.87 -50.75 43.41
C GLY A 286 -4.02 -52.27 43.66
N THR A 287 -2.94 -52.99 43.98
CA THR A 287 -2.93 -54.45 44.15
C THR A 287 -3.17 -54.94 45.59
N GLY A 288 -3.25 -54.02 46.56
CA GLY A 288 -3.42 -54.38 47.97
C GLY A 288 -4.87 -54.74 48.35
N LYS A 289 -5.06 -55.60 49.35
CA LYS A 289 -6.41 -56.00 49.86
C LYS A 289 -7.31 -54.82 50.26
N ARG A 290 -6.74 -53.68 50.64
CA ARG A 290 -7.47 -52.45 51.03
C ARG A 290 -7.71 -51.50 49.85
N ALA A 291 -7.13 -51.75 48.68
CA ALA A 291 -7.19 -50.85 47.53
C ALA A 291 -8.63 -50.57 47.04
N PRO A 292 -9.54 -51.57 46.92
CA PRO A 292 -10.92 -51.30 46.47
C PRO A 292 -11.68 -50.35 47.42
N ARG A 293 -11.48 -50.53 48.73
CA ARG A 293 -12.08 -49.66 49.75
C ARG A 293 -11.52 -48.24 49.70
N LEU A 294 -10.20 -48.10 49.54
CA LEU A 294 -9.56 -46.79 49.43
C LEU A 294 -9.95 -46.07 48.13
N GLN A 295 -10.12 -46.80 47.03
CA GLN A 295 -10.65 -46.25 45.77
C GLN A 295 -12.09 -45.77 45.94
N ALA A 296 -12.95 -46.52 46.62
CA ALA A 296 -14.31 -46.07 46.91
C ALA A 296 -14.33 -44.79 47.76
N GLU A 297 -13.44 -44.65 48.75
CA GLU A 297 -13.31 -43.39 49.52
C GLU A 297 -12.73 -42.25 48.68
N ALA A 298 -11.75 -42.52 47.82
CA ALA A 298 -11.23 -41.52 46.88
C ALA A 298 -12.33 -41.01 45.93
N ARG A 299 -13.22 -41.88 45.45
CA ARG A 299 -14.38 -41.49 44.63
C ARG A 299 -15.34 -40.57 45.37
N LYS A 300 -15.61 -40.82 46.66
CA LYS A 300 -16.45 -39.90 47.45
C LYS A 300 -15.85 -38.52 47.60
N LEU A 301 -14.52 -38.43 47.73
CA LEU A 301 -13.82 -37.14 47.81
C LEU A 301 -13.76 -36.43 46.45
N ILE A 302 -13.76 -37.16 45.33
CA ILE A 302 -13.69 -36.57 43.98
C ILE A 302 -14.84 -35.60 43.71
N SER A 303 -16.07 -35.91 44.17
CA SER A 303 -17.24 -35.08 43.87
C SER A 303 -17.12 -33.70 44.49
N ILE A 304 -16.51 -33.62 45.67
CA ILE A 304 -16.19 -32.37 46.35
C ILE A 304 -15.02 -31.70 45.64
N CYS A 305 -13.96 -32.45 45.32
CA CYS A 305 -12.77 -31.91 44.64
C CYS A 305 -13.09 -31.32 43.27
N GLN A 306 -14.03 -31.94 42.53
CA GLN A 306 -14.44 -31.51 41.19
C GLN A 306 -14.91 -30.05 41.18
N THR A 307 -15.59 -29.62 42.24
CA THR A 307 -16.09 -28.24 42.36
C THR A 307 -14.99 -27.19 42.55
N ALA A 308 -13.82 -27.59 43.05
CA ALA A 308 -12.69 -26.68 43.27
C ALA A 308 -11.70 -26.64 42.10
N VAL A 309 -11.53 -27.74 41.37
CA VAL A 309 -10.50 -27.84 40.33
C VAL A 309 -11.10 -27.45 38.97
N PRO A 310 -10.53 -26.44 38.27
CA PRO A 310 -11.14 -25.87 37.09
C PRO A 310 -10.97 -26.74 35.84
N VAL A 311 -9.93 -27.57 35.80
CA VAL A 311 -9.60 -28.45 34.67
C VAL A 311 -9.05 -29.76 35.20
N TRP A 312 -9.55 -30.87 34.68
CA TRP A 312 -9.09 -32.21 35.00
C TRP A 312 -8.47 -32.86 33.77
N ILE A 313 -7.18 -33.21 33.85
CA ILE A 313 -6.45 -33.88 32.76
C ILE A 313 -6.11 -35.29 33.25
N MET A 314 -6.69 -36.31 32.62
CA MET A 314 -6.42 -37.70 32.94
C MET A 314 -6.75 -38.64 31.78
N PRO A 315 -6.12 -39.83 31.70
CA PRO A 315 -6.49 -40.84 30.71
C PRO A 315 -7.94 -41.31 30.90
N LEU A 316 -8.57 -41.76 29.81
CA LEU A 316 -9.97 -42.18 29.81
C LEU A 316 -10.30 -43.29 30.82
N SER A 317 -9.37 -44.23 31.03
CA SER A 317 -9.52 -45.29 32.04
C SER A 317 -9.66 -44.72 33.47
N HIS A 318 -8.95 -43.63 33.77
CA HIS A 318 -9.03 -42.95 35.06
C HIS A 318 -10.33 -42.17 35.22
N VAL A 319 -10.91 -41.67 34.13
CA VAL A 319 -12.20 -40.97 34.16
C VAL A 319 -13.28 -41.89 34.74
N VAL A 320 -13.41 -43.10 34.21
CA VAL A 320 -14.39 -44.10 34.67
C VAL A 320 -14.05 -44.65 36.07
N GLN A 321 -12.77 -44.69 36.44
CA GLN A 321 -12.34 -45.13 37.76
C GLN A 321 -12.56 -44.09 38.85
N ASN A 322 -12.46 -42.80 38.54
CA ASN A 322 -12.47 -41.73 39.53
C ASN A 322 -13.85 -41.08 39.65
N PHE A 323 -14.55 -40.86 38.54
CA PHE A 323 -15.84 -40.18 38.53
C PHE A 323 -17.01 -41.16 38.45
N ASP A 324 -18.14 -40.76 39.03
CA ASP A 324 -19.42 -41.44 38.91
C ASP A 324 -20.24 -40.75 37.82
N PRO A 325 -20.48 -41.39 36.66
CA PRO A 325 -21.26 -40.82 35.57
C PRO A 325 -22.68 -40.44 35.98
N GLN A 326 -23.27 -40.98 37.05
CA GLN A 326 -24.60 -40.57 37.50
C GLN A 326 -24.59 -39.23 38.25
N ARG A 327 -23.47 -38.87 38.88
CA ARG A 327 -23.37 -37.71 39.79
C ARG A 327 -22.51 -36.59 39.24
N ASN A 328 -21.41 -36.92 38.57
CA ASN A 328 -20.45 -35.95 38.07
C ASN A 328 -20.90 -35.42 36.70
N ARG A 329 -20.86 -34.10 36.52
CA ARG A 329 -21.08 -33.40 35.24
C ARG A 329 -20.00 -32.36 35.02
N PHE A 330 -19.69 -32.09 33.76
CA PHE A 330 -18.70 -31.10 33.33
C PHE A 330 -19.34 -30.18 32.29
N ASP A 331 -19.02 -28.89 32.38
CA ASP A 331 -19.48 -27.91 31.38
C ASP A 331 -18.93 -28.24 29.99
N VAL A 332 -17.65 -28.64 29.93
CA VAL A 332 -16.95 -29.00 28.70
C VAL A 332 -16.13 -30.28 28.92
N VAL A 333 -16.24 -31.23 28.00
CA VAL A 333 -15.37 -32.41 27.90
C VAL A 333 -14.60 -32.34 26.59
N ILE A 334 -13.27 -32.37 26.68
CA ILE A 334 -12.37 -32.40 25.53
C ILE A 334 -11.75 -33.80 25.46
N ILE A 335 -11.94 -34.47 24.34
CA ILE A 335 -11.30 -35.74 24.03
C ILE A 335 -10.23 -35.46 23.00
N ASP A 336 -8.99 -35.42 23.46
CA ASP A 336 -7.81 -35.29 22.60
C ASP A 336 -7.39 -36.67 22.07
N GLU A 337 -6.75 -36.71 20.90
CA GLU A 337 -6.39 -37.94 20.19
C GLU A 337 -7.58 -38.92 20.07
N ALA A 338 -8.78 -38.39 19.78
CA ALA A 338 -10.02 -39.13 19.73
C ALA A 338 -10.05 -40.22 18.66
N SER A 339 -9.21 -40.14 17.63
CA SER A 339 -9.05 -41.21 16.64
C SER A 339 -8.37 -42.45 17.22
N GLN A 340 -7.71 -42.31 18.38
CA GLN A 340 -7.11 -43.39 19.17
C GLN A 340 -7.98 -43.86 20.34
N SER A 341 -9.11 -43.21 20.58
CA SER A 341 -10.00 -43.57 21.67
C SER A 341 -11.11 -44.50 21.19
N ASP A 342 -11.26 -45.63 21.87
CA ASP A 342 -12.34 -46.58 21.61
C ASP A 342 -13.69 -46.07 22.14
N ILE A 343 -14.72 -46.91 22.00
CA ILE A 343 -16.09 -46.63 22.45
C ILE A 343 -16.21 -46.27 23.93
N LYS A 344 -15.23 -46.60 24.80
CA LYS A 344 -15.28 -46.23 26.23
C LYS A 344 -15.29 -44.72 26.43
N ALA A 345 -14.90 -43.94 25.41
CA ALA A 345 -14.93 -42.49 25.44
C ALA A 345 -16.36 -41.95 25.64
N LEU A 346 -17.38 -42.72 25.26
CA LEU A 346 -18.78 -42.39 25.51
C LEU A 346 -19.09 -42.14 26.98
N ALA A 347 -18.38 -42.79 27.91
CA ALA A 347 -18.55 -42.55 29.34
C ALA A 347 -18.15 -41.11 29.74
N ALA A 348 -17.07 -40.59 29.14
CA ALA A 348 -16.65 -39.20 29.34
C ALA A 348 -17.63 -38.23 28.67
N ILE A 349 -18.07 -38.53 27.45
CA ILE A 349 -19.07 -37.75 26.69
C ILE A 349 -20.36 -37.59 27.49
N TYR A 350 -20.85 -38.68 28.10
CA TYR A 350 -22.07 -38.65 28.92
C TYR A 350 -22.02 -37.66 30.09
N MET A 351 -20.81 -37.40 30.61
CA MET A 351 -20.63 -36.44 31.71
C MET A 351 -20.53 -34.98 31.23
N GLY A 352 -20.40 -34.72 29.93
CA GLY A 352 -20.20 -33.38 29.37
C GLY A 352 -21.49 -32.71 28.88
N HIS A 353 -21.63 -31.40 29.12
CA HIS A 353 -22.66 -30.58 28.47
C HIS A 353 -22.26 -30.15 27.06
N GLN A 354 -21.00 -29.73 26.89
CA GLN A 354 -20.38 -29.49 25.59
C GLN A 354 -19.24 -30.47 25.38
N ILE A 355 -19.12 -30.99 24.15
CA ILE A 355 -18.13 -32.01 23.81
C ILE A 355 -17.28 -31.48 22.67
N ILE A 356 -15.96 -31.53 22.84
CA ILE A 356 -14.99 -31.24 21.79
C ILE A 356 -14.21 -32.51 21.53
N VAL A 357 -14.30 -33.02 20.31
CA VAL A 357 -13.60 -34.22 19.85
C VAL A 357 -12.46 -33.76 18.95
N VAL A 358 -11.22 -33.92 19.42
CA VAL A 358 -10.01 -33.55 18.67
C VAL A 358 -9.31 -34.82 18.25
N GLY A 359 -9.04 -34.97 16.96
CA GLY A 359 -8.38 -36.15 16.43
C GLY A 359 -8.18 -36.05 14.93
N ASP A 360 -7.61 -37.11 14.38
CA ASP A 360 -7.27 -37.21 12.96
C ASP A 360 -7.61 -38.62 12.47
N ASP A 361 -8.60 -38.72 11.60
CA ASP A 361 -9.07 -39.99 11.04
C ASP A 361 -8.08 -40.64 10.07
N GLU A 362 -7.07 -39.90 9.62
CA GLU A 362 -5.99 -40.43 8.79
C GLU A 362 -4.83 -41.00 9.61
N GLN A 363 -4.92 -41.01 10.95
CA GLN A 363 -3.98 -41.68 11.84
C GLN A 363 -4.44 -43.08 12.25
N VAL A 364 -3.53 -43.86 12.86
CA VAL A 364 -3.78 -45.25 13.25
C VAL A 364 -4.90 -45.30 14.29
N THR A 365 -5.83 -46.23 14.09
CA THR A 365 -6.94 -46.51 14.99
C THR A 365 -6.64 -47.81 15.75
N PRO A 366 -6.94 -47.90 17.06
CA PRO A 366 -6.74 -49.12 17.83
C PRO A 366 -7.57 -50.24 17.20
N LEU A 367 -6.92 -51.35 16.85
CA LEU A 367 -7.63 -52.56 16.47
C LEU A 367 -7.99 -53.32 17.74
N ALA A 368 -9.26 -53.65 17.91
CA ALA A 368 -9.73 -54.58 18.93
C ALA A 368 -9.31 -56.02 18.58
N VAL A 369 -8.00 -56.31 18.65
CA VAL A 369 -7.46 -57.63 18.33
C VAL A 369 -7.89 -58.62 19.42
N GLY A 370 -8.67 -59.63 19.04
CA GLY A 370 -9.04 -60.76 19.90
C GLY A 370 -10.39 -60.67 20.62
N GLN A 371 -11.29 -59.75 20.25
CA GLN A 371 -12.68 -59.77 20.76
C GLN A 371 -13.54 -60.77 19.96
N ASP A 372 -14.33 -61.62 20.64
CA ASP A 372 -15.33 -62.48 19.97
C ASP A 372 -16.47 -61.60 19.48
N THR A 373 -16.53 -61.38 18.16
CA THR A 373 -17.51 -60.52 17.51
C THR A 373 -18.95 -60.93 17.78
N ARG A 374 -19.21 -62.21 18.07
CA ARG A 374 -20.57 -62.72 18.32
C ARG A 374 -21.16 -62.23 19.64
N ASP A 375 -20.34 -62.11 20.68
CA ASP A 375 -20.82 -61.58 21.96
C ASP A 375 -21.11 -60.07 21.84
N THR A 376 -20.28 -59.34 21.09
CA THR A 376 -20.49 -57.90 20.84
C THR A 376 -21.76 -57.66 20.03
N GLU A 377 -22.00 -58.43 18.96
CA GLU A 377 -23.23 -58.34 18.16
C GLU A 377 -24.48 -58.60 19.02
N ARG A 378 -24.46 -59.64 19.86
CA ARG A 378 -25.58 -59.92 20.79
C ARG A 378 -25.85 -58.73 21.73
N LEU A 379 -24.82 -58.12 22.29
CA LEU A 379 -24.98 -56.95 23.18
C LEU A 379 -25.52 -55.72 22.45
N ILE A 380 -25.13 -55.51 21.19
CA ILE A 380 -25.67 -54.44 20.35
C ILE A 380 -27.16 -54.66 20.10
N ASP A 381 -27.55 -55.87 19.69
CA ASP A 381 -28.95 -56.21 19.38
C ASP A 381 -29.86 -56.14 20.62
N GLU A 382 -29.34 -56.48 21.79
CA GLU A 382 -30.09 -56.44 23.05
C GLU A 382 -30.21 -55.02 23.64
N HIS A 383 -29.12 -54.24 23.66
CA HIS A 383 -29.06 -52.99 24.43
C HIS A 383 -29.11 -51.71 23.61
N LEU A 384 -28.79 -51.73 22.31
CA LEU A 384 -28.73 -50.54 21.46
C LEU A 384 -29.92 -50.41 20.50
N GLN A 385 -31.05 -51.03 20.84
CA GLN A 385 -32.27 -50.93 20.04
C GLN A 385 -32.74 -49.48 19.91
N GLY A 386 -33.02 -49.05 18.67
CA GLY A 386 -33.45 -47.68 18.36
C GLY A 386 -32.32 -46.65 18.27
N ILE A 387 -31.07 -47.04 18.51
CA ILE A 387 -29.91 -46.16 18.27
C ILE A 387 -29.55 -46.19 16.77
N PRO A 388 -29.50 -45.02 16.10
CA PRO A 388 -29.06 -44.96 14.70
C PRO A 388 -27.67 -45.55 14.53
N ASN A 389 -27.49 -46.37 13.48
CA ASN A 389 -26.24 -47.05 13.18
C ASN A 389 -25.65 -47.87 14.35
N ALA A 390 -26.50 -48.50 15.18
CA ALA A 390 -26.07 -49.31 16.33
C ALA A 390 -24.99 -50.37 16.00
N HIS A 391 -25.05 -50.95 14.79
CA HIS A 391 -24.05 -51.91 14.29
C HIS A 391 -22.62 -51.36 14.19
N LEU A 392 -22.43 -50.03 14.19
CA LEU A 392 -21.11 -49.38 14.16
C LEU A 392 -20.45 -49.27 15.55
N TYR A 393 -21.18 -49.60 16.62
CA TYR A 393 -20.69 -49.57 18.01
C TYR A 393 -20.00 -50.90 18.41
N ASP A 394 -19.45 -51.61 17.43
CA ASP A 394 -18.79 -52.91 17.57
C ASP A 394 -17.37 -52.84 18.18
N GLY A 395 -16.94 -51.64 18.58
CA GLY A 395 -15.62 -51.39 19.16
C GLY A 395 -14.48 -51.29 18.15
N LYS A 396 -14.73 -51.38 16.84
CA LYS A 396 -13.71 -51.22 15.79
C LYS A 396 -13.55 -49.78 15.32
N LEU A 397 -14.57 -48.94 15.51
CA LEU A 397 -14.50 -47.51 15.22
C LEU A 397 -14.04 -46.71 16.43
N SER A 398 -13.24 -45.68 16.17
CA SER A 398 -12.89 -44.69 17.17
C SER A 398 -14.05 -43.74 17.46
N ILE A 399 -13.99 -43.06 18.60
CA ILE A 399 -15.01 -42.06 18.93
C ILE A 399 -15.03 -40.89 17.94
N TYR A 400 -13.88 -40.55 17.34
CA TYR A 400 -13.80 -39.58 16.26
C TYR A 400 -14.58 -40.04 15.01
N ALA A 401 -14.39 -41.30 14.59
CA ALA A 401 -15.11 -41.85 13.46
C ALA A 401 -16.62 -41.96 13.73
N LEU A 402 -17.02 -42.34 14.94
CA LEU A 402 -18.43 -42.35 15.36
C LEU A 402 -19.05 -40.95 15.33
N ALA A 403 -18.33 -39.92 15.81
CA ALA A 403 -18.78 -38.54 15.73
C ALA A 403 -18.96 -38.08 14.28
N LYS A 404 -17.98 -38.36 13.41
CA LYS A 404 -18.07 -38.05 11.97
C LYS A 404 -19.28 -38.71 11.31
N THR A 405 -19.51 -40.00 11.57
CA THR A 405 -20.67 -40.74 11.03
C THR A 405 -22.01 -40.24 11.56
N SER A 406 -22.01 -39.60 12.74
CA SER A 406 -23.20 -38.96 13.32
C SER A 406 -23.56 -37.62 12.67
N GLY A 407 -22.76 -37.14 11.72
CA GLY A 407 -23.06 -35.93 10.93
C GLY A 407 -22.57 -34.62 11.53
N PHE A 408 -21.64 -34.66 12.50
CA PHE A 408 -21.03 -33.44 13.04
C PHE A 408 -20.09 -32.78 12.03
N GLU A 409 -20.10 -31.44 11.97
CA GLU A 409 -19.19 -30.66 11.12
C GLU A 409 -17.75 -30.75 11.65
N ILE A 410 -16.80 -31.04 10.75
CA ILE A 410 -15.39 -31.17 11.08
C ILE A 410 -14.66 -29.86 10.75
N ILE A 411 -14.04 -29.27 11.77
CA ILE A 411 -13.14 -28.13 11.61
C ILE A 411 -11.73 -28.68 11.37
N CYS A 412 -11.24 -28.55 10.12
CA CYS A 412 -9.90 -29.02 9.75
C CYS A 412 -8.84 -27.92 9.98
N LEU A 413 -7.87 -28.20 10.85
CA LEU A 413 -6.67 -27.37 11.02
C LEU A 413 -5.69 -27.64 9.87
N ARG A 414 -5.36 -26.62 9.08
CA ARG A 414 -4.58 -26.77 7.85
C ARG A 414 -3.10 -26.48 8.00
N GLU A 415 -2.70 -25.76 9.04
CA GLU A 415 -1.33 -25.27 9.21
C GLU A 415 -0.43 -26.32 9.86
N HIS A 416 0.71 -26.63 9.24
CA HIS A 416 1.65 -27.64 9.72
C HIS A 416 3.02 -27.06 10.05
N PHE A 417 3.44 -27.19 11.31
CA PHE A 417 4.65 -26.55 11.86
C PHE A 417 5.77 -27.54 12.24
N ARG A 418 5.57 -28.85 12.09
CA ARG A 418 6.48 -29.89 12.61
C ARG A 418 7.54 -30.32 11.60
N CYS A 419 7.13 -30.85 10.46
CA CYS A 419 8.01 -31.42 9.45
C CYS A 419 8.45 -30.32 8.49
N VAL A 420 9.67 -30.43 7.97
CA VAL A 420 10.08 -29.65 6.80
C VAL A 420 9.25 -30.04 5.57
N THR A 421 9.09 -29.10 4.64
CA THR A 421 8.16 -29.23 3.50
C THR A 421 8.29 -30.53 2.71
N PRO A 422 9.51 -31.00 2.35
CA PRO A 422 9.65 -32.25 1.60
C PRO A 422 9.17 -33.49 2.36
N ILE A 423 9.17 -33.50 3.70
CA ILE A 423 8.71 -34.65 4.48
C ILE A 423 7.18 -34.70 4.53
N ILE A 424 6.55 -33.59 4.91
CA ILE A 424 5.08 -33.57 5.08
C ILE A 424 4.33 -33.70 3.76
N GLN A 425 4.92 -33.27 2.63
CA GLN A 425 4.22 -33.31 1.35
C GLN A 425 3.82 -34.72 0.92
N PHE A 426 4.60 -35.76 1.27
CA PHE A 426 4.19 -37.13 1.08
C PHE A 426 2.84 -37.42 1.76
N SER A 427 2.72 -37.08 3.04
CA SER A 427 1.52 -37.30 3.84
C SER A 427 0.36 -36.40 3.39
N ASN A 428 0.64 -35.16 3.00
CA ASN A 428 -0.35 -34.23 2.46
C ASN A 428 -1.01 -34.76 1.18
N GLY A 429 -0.20 -35.31 0.27
CA GLY A 429 -0.69 -35.94 -0.95
C GLY A 429 -1.33 -37.31 -0.72
N LEU A 430 -0.87 -38.09 0.27
CA LEU A 430 -1.42 -39.41 0.59
C LEU A 430 -2.78 -39.32 1.29
N SER A 431 -2.92 -38.42 2.26
CA SER A 431 -4.01 -38.49 3.25
C SER A 431 -4.92 -37.26 3.27
N TYR A 432 -4.42 -36.07 2.89
CA TYR A 432 -5.12 -34.81 3.13
C TYR A 432 -5.48 -34.05 1.85
N ASN A 433 -5.34 -34.67 0.67
CA ASN A 433 -5.66 -34.11 -0.64
C ASN A 433 -5.02 -32.73 -0.89
N GLY A 434 -3.79 -32.51 -0.40
CA GLY A 434 -3.06 -31.25 -0.58
C GLY A 434 -3.56 -30.08 0.28
N LYS A 435 -4.51 -30.30 1.20
CA LYS A 435 -5.10 -29.21 2.02
C LYS A 435 -4.18 -28.70 3.12
N ILE A 436 -3.14 -29.45 3.50
CA ILE A 436 -2.18 -29.05 4.54
C ILE A 436 -1.22 -28.01 3.97
N LYS A 437 -1.05 -26.92 4.71
CA LYS A 437 -0.10 -25.85 4.45
C LYS A 437 1.13 -26.08 5.32
N PRO A 438 2.25 -26.60 4.76
CA PRO A 438 3.52 -26.60 5.48
C PRO A 438 3.89 -25.16 5.80
N LEU A 439 4.35 -24.87 7.01
CA LEU A 439 4.74 -23.52 7.47
C LEU A 439 6.04 -23.54 8.28
N ARG A 440 6.69 -24.69 8.38
CA ARG A 440 7.97 -24.80 9.07
C ARG A 440 9.06 -24.16 8.22
N ASP A 441 9.78 -23.21 8.79
CA ASP A 441 11.05 -22.71 8.24
C ASP A 441 12.13 -23.79 8.41
N ASP A 442 12.71 -24.24 7.29
CA ASP A 442 13.74 -25.28 7.22
C ASP A 442 15.14 -24.73 6.95
N SER A 443 15.29 -23.41 6.98
CA SER A 443 16.51 -22.80 6.47
C SER A 443 17.72 -22.94 7.38
N ASN A 444 17.47 -23.02 8.68
CA ASN A 444 18.50 -23.30 9.69
C ASN A 444 18.72 -24.81 9.89
N VAL A 445 18.00 -25.65 9.13
CA VAL A 445 18.16 -27.11 9.20
C VAL A 445 19.39 -27.51 8.39
N THR A 446 20.45 -27.86 9.11
CA THR A 446 21.73 -28.31 8.54
C THR A 446 21.72 -29.78 8.12
N ARG A 447 20.77 -30.58 8.63
CA ARG A 447 20.59 -32.00 8.31
C ARG A 447 19.94 -32.15 6.93
N ARG A 448 20.77 -32.23 5.89
CA ARG A 448 20.33 -32.40 4.49
C ARG A 448 20.85 -33.72 3.90
N PRO A 449 20.20 -34.25 2.84
CA PRO A 449 18.87 -33.87 2.35
C PRO A 449 17.76 -34.31 3.33
N PRO A 450 16.55 -33.70 3.30
CA PRO A 450 15.45 -34.07 4.20
C PRO A 450 14.90 -35.49 4.01
N LEU A 451 14.98 -36.03 2.79
CA LEU A 451 14.59 -37.41 2.49
C LEU A 451 15.82 -38.18 2.01
N VAL A 452 16.08 -39.33 2.62
CA VAL A 452 17.23 -40.18 2.29
C VAL A 452 16.77 -41.61 1.99
N PRO A 453 16.58 -41.98 0.72
CA PRO A 453 16.36 -43.37 0.35
C PRO A 453 17.69 -44.12 0.44
N TYR A 454 17.67 -45.31 1.07
CA TYR A 454 18.83 -46.18 1.17
C TYR A 454 18.44 -47.64 0.92
N ARG A 455 18.92 -48.20 -0.20
CA ARG A 455 18.65 -49.59 -0.57
C ARG A 455 19.68 -50.53 0.04
N VAL A 456 19.21 -51.53 0.79
CA VAL A 456 20.01 -52.59 1.41
C VAL A 456 19.88 -53.88 0.59
N LYS A 457 21.01 -54.52 0.29
CA LYS A 457 20.99 -55.90 -0.22
C LYS A 457 20.74 -56.84 0.94
N SER A 458 19.55 -57.44 1.01
CA SER A 458 19.19 -58.45 2.01
C SER A 458 19.11 -59.83 1.36
N SER A 459 19.49 -60.87 2.10
CA SER A 459 19.38 -62.26 1.68
C SER A 459 18.02 -62.89 1.99
N GLY A 460 17.15 -62.19 2.74
CA GLY A 460 15.80 -62.62 3.07
C GLY A 460 15.37 -62.22 4.49
N ILE A 461 14.17 -62.66 4.88
CA ILE A 461 13.60 -62.44 6.22
C ILE A 461 13.74 -63.74 7.02
N THR A 462 14.35 -63.67 8.20
CA THR A 462 14.41 -64.80 9.14
C THR A 462 13.44 -64.56 10.29
N GLY A 463 12.39 -65.38 10.38
CA GLY A 463 11.27 -65.14 11.29
C GLY A 463 10.44 -63.94 10.82
N ASP A 464 10.58 -62.81 11.51
CA ASP A 464 9.92 -61.53 11.21
C ASP A 464 10.92 -60.37 11.09
N VAL A 465 12.21 -60.70 10.91
CA VAL A 465 13.32 -59.74 10.94
C VAL A 465 14.15 -59.86 9.66
N ASN A 466 14.39 -58.72 9.02
CA ASN A 466 15.40 -58.55 7.98
C ASN A 466 16.69 -58.10 8.66
N GLU A 467 17.62 -59.04 8.86
CA GLU A 467 18.79 -58.84 9.70
C GLU A 467 19.79 -57.86 9.05
N GLU A 468 19.98 -57.92 7.73
CA GLU A 468 20.86 -56.98 7.03
C GLU A 468 20.30 -55.55 7.09
N GLU A 469 18.98 -55.40 6.95
CA GLU A 469 18.33 -54.10 7.11
C GLU A 469 18.45 -53.61 8.55
N ALA A 470 18.26 -54.47 9.55
CA ALA A 470 18.39 -54.10 10.96
C ALA A 470 19.80 -53.62 11.33
N GLN A 471 20.83 -54.35 10.88
CA GLN A 471 22.23 -53.94 11.05
C GLN A 471 22.54 -52.65 10.30
N THR A 472 21.97 -52.46 9.12
CA THR A 472 22.16 -51.25 8.33
C THR A 472 21.53 -50.03 9.00
N VAL A 473 20.28 -50.14 9.47
CA VAL A 473 19.62 -49.05 10.21
C VAL A 473 20.39 -48.70 11.47
N ALA A 474 20.78 -49.70 12.28
CA ALA A 474 21.53 -49.46 13.51
C ALA A 474 22.87 -48.75 13.25
N SER A 475 23.62 -49.21 12.26
CA SER A 475 24.93 -48.62 11.91
C SER A 475 24.80 -47.23 11.28
N LEU A 476 23.79 -46.97 10.45
CA LEU A 476 23.51 -45.64 9.91
C LEU A 476 23.14 -44.65 11.01
N LEU A 477 22.31 -45.07 11.96
CA LEU A 477 21.92 -44.23 13.10
C LEU A 477 23.14 -43.90 13.96
N ILE A 478 23.95 -44.90 14.33
CA ILE A 478 25.18 -44.67 15.12
C ILE A 478 26.13 -43.74 14.36
N ALA A 479 26.38 -43.98 13.08
CA ALA A 479 27.22 -43.12 12.24
C ALA A 479 26.69 -41.69 12.16
N ALA A 480 25.37 -41.49 12.11
CA ALA A 480 24.75 -40.17 12.14
C ALA A 480 24.96 -39.48 13.50
N THR A 481 24.87 -40.21 14.62
CA THR A 481 25.07 -39.63 15.96
C THR A 481 26.47 -39.08 16.19
N GLU A 482 27.47 -39.59 15.45
CA GLU A 482 28.87 -39.15 15.47
C GLU A 482 29.11 -37.84 14.67
N GLN A 483 28.17 -37.45 13.79
CA GLN A 483 28.35 -36.26 12.95
C GLN A 483 28.02 -34.95 13.69
N PRO A 484 28.75 -33.85 13.45
CA PRO A 484 28.51 -32.55 14.08
C PRO A 484 27.09 -32.01 13.92
N GLU A 485 26.49 -32.21 12.74
CA GLU A 485 25.15 -31.71 12.36
C GLU A 485 24.02 -32.37 13.16
N TYR A 486 24.31 -33.49 13.83
CA TYR A 486 23.36 -34.28 14.61
C TYR A 486 23.63 -34.21 16.12
N ARG A 487 24.54 -33.32 16.57
CA ARG A 487 24.97 -33.22 17.97
C ARG A 487 23.80 -33.17 18.96
N ASP A 488 22.80 -32.34 18.68
CA ASP A 488 21.62 -32.13 19.54
C ASP A 488 20.35 -32.78 18.97
N ALA A 489 20.49 -33.61 17.93
CA ALA A 489 19.36 -34.25 17.27
C ALA A 489 18.83 -35.45 18.08
N THR A 490 17.51 -35.60 18.02
CA THR A 490 16.79 -36.77 18.54
C THR A 490 16.50 -37.77 17.43
N PHE A 491 16.51 -39.06 17.77
CA PHE A 491 16.41 -40.14 16.78
C PHE A 491 15.26 -41.09 17.06
N GLY A 492 14.66 -41.62 16.00
CA GLY A 492 13.69 -42.71 16.09
C GLY A 492 13.83 -43.72 14.97
N VAL A 493 13.44 -44.96 15.25
CA VAL A 493 13.36 -46.05 14.27
C VAL A 493 11.93 -46.58 14.24
N ILE A 494 11.32 -46.61 13.06
CA ILE A 494 9.98 -47.14 12.87
C ILE A 494 10.04 -48.34 11.93
N SER A 495 9.55 -49.50 12.38
CA SER A 495 9.34 -50.65 11.50
C SER A 495 7.95 -50.60 10.86
N MET A 496 7.87 -50.82 9.55
CA MET A 496 6.61 -50.77 8.80
C MET A 496 5.79 -52.08 8.84
N VAL A 497 6.39 -53.19 9.28
CA VAL A 497 5.75 -54.52 9.23
C VAL A 497 5.40 -55.03 10.63
N LYS A 498 6.39 -55.26 11.50
CA LYS A 498 6.22 -55.85 12.84
C LYS A 498 7.26 -55.32 13.83
N ASP A 499 6.87 -55.31 15.10
CA ASP A 499 7.68 -54.82 16.23
C ASP A 499 9.01 -55.57 16.40
N ALA A 500 9.08 -56.83 15.96
CA ALA A 500 10.28 -57.67 16.07
C ALA A 500 11.51 -57.03 15.40
N GLN A 501 11.32 -56.37 14.25
CA GLN A 501 12.39 -55.64 13.56
C GLN A 501 12.87 -54.45 14.40
N ALA A 502 11.95 -53.65 14.93
CA ALA A 502 12.29 -52.50 15.76
C ALA A 502 13.02 -52.91 17.04
N LEU A 503 12.57 -54.00 17.69
CA LEU A 503 13.24 -54.58 18.86
C LEU A 503 14.65 -55.10 18.53
N ARG A 504 14.82 -55.70 17.34
CA ARG A 504 16.14 -56.14 16.87
C ARG A 504 17.09 -54.96 16.70
N ILE A 505 16.63 -53.90 16.05
CA ILE A 505 17.41 -52.66 15.86
C ILE A 505 17.75 -52.04 17.22
N ASP A 506 16.79 -51.96 18.13
CA ASP A 506 17.02 -51.46 19.49
C ASP A 506 18.10 -52.26 20.23
N THR A 507 18.06 -53.59 20.11
CA THR A 507 19.07 -54.48 20.70
C THR A 507 20.46 -54.20 20.14
N LEU A 508 20.58 -53.98 18.83
CA LEU A 508 21.85 -53.62 18.18
C LEU A 508 22.33 -52.24 18.64
N LEU A 509 21.45 -51.25 18.73
CA LEU A 509 21.77 -49.91 19.22
C LEU A 509 22.28 -49.96 20.67
N ARG A 510 21.58 -50.67 21.57
CA ARG A 510 22.02 -50.83 22.97
C ARG A 510 23.33 -51.59 23.12
N LYS A 511 23.68 -52.44 22.15
CA LYS A 511 24.93 -53.21 22.13
C LYS A 511 26.12 -52.35 21.69
N TYR A 512 25.93 -51.47 20.71
CA TYR A 512 27.02 -50.75 20.04
C TYR A 512 27.06 -49.25 20.32
N LEU A 513 26.02 -48.67 20.92
CA LEU A 513 25.96 -47.28 21.37
C LEU A 513 26.04 -47.22 22.91
N SER A 514 26.71 -46.20 23.45
CA SER A 514 26.75 -45.99 24.90
C SER A 514 25.35 -45.67 25.46
N LEU A 515 25.07 -46.08 26.70
CA LEU A 515 23.79 -45.78 27.35
C LEU A 515 23.55 -44.27 27.50
N ASP A 516 24.61 -43.51 27.83
CA ASP A 516 24.55 -42.05 27.95
C ASP A 516 24.18 -41.39 26.62
N ASP A 517 24.74 -41.86 25.50
CA ASP A 517 24.38 -41.34 24.17
C ASP A 517 22.96 -41.76 23.78
N TYR A 518 22.55 -42.99 24.05
CA TYR A 518 21.20 -43.47 23.77
C TYR A 518 20.12 -42.59 24.44
N ASP A 519 20.29 -42.30 25.73
CA ASP A 519 19.37 -41.47 26.50
C ASP A 519 19.47 -39.98 26.10
N ARG A 520 20.68 -39.45 25.92
CA ARG A 520 20.88 -38.05 25.50
C ARG A 520 20.25 -37.77 24.14
N LYS A 521 20.31 -38.72 23.22
CA LYS A 521 19.72 -38.65 21.87
C LYS A 521 18.24 -39.05 21.83
N LYS A 522 17.64 -39.40 22.98
CA LYS A 522 16.22 -39.79 23.12
C LYS A 522 15.77 -40.84 22.10
N ILE A 523 16.59 -41.87 21.90
CA ILE A 523 16.32 -42.89 20.88
C ILE A 523 15.04 -43.65 21.25
N LEU A 524 14.15 -43.81 20.27
CA LEU A 524 12.96 -44.67 20.36
C LEU A 524 12.94 -45.63 19.17
N CYS A 525 12.59 -46.89 19.40
CA CYS A 525 12.42 -47.90 18.34
C CYS A 525 11.05 -48.55 18.52
N GLY A 526 10.23 -48.59 17.47
CA GLY A 526 8.88 -49.13 17.56
C GLY A 526 8.15 -49.23 16.22
N ASP A 527 6.84 -49.42 16.30
CA ASP A 527 5.93 -49.36 15.15
C ASP A 527 5.30 -47.96 15.00
N PRO A 528 4.52 -47.69 13.92
CA PRO A 528 3.89 -46.39 13.75
C PRO A 528 2.94 -46.00 14.90
N ALA A 529 2.27 -46.97 15.54
CA ALA A 529 1.33 -46.70 16.62
C ALA A 529 2.05 -46.24 17.91
N GLN A 530 3.21 -46.82 18.22
CA GLN A 530 4.04 -46.44 19.37
C GLN A 530 4.65 -45.04 19.23
N PHE A 531 4.80 -44.53 17.99
CA PHE A 531 5.24 -43.18 17.71
C PHE A 531 4.10 -42.15 17.65
N GLN A 532 2.86 -42.56 17.87
CA GLN A 532 1.73 -41.64 17.81
C GLN A 532 1.81 -40.62 18.95
N GLY A 533 1.60 -39.35 18.62
CA GLY A 533 1.86 -38.22 19.54
C GLY A 533 3.34 -37.89 19.80
N ASP A 534 4.28 -38.71 19.34
CA ASP A 534 5.73 -38.47 19.48
C ASP A 534 6.38 -38.05 18.14
N GLU A 535 7.53 -37.39 18.21
CA GLU A 535 8.28 -36.86 17.06
C GLU A 535 9.80 -36.87 17.32
N ARG A 536 10.60 -36.97 16.26
CA ARG A 536 12.07 -36.93 16.35
C ARG A 536 12.64 -36.06 15.24
N ASP A 537 13.82 -35.50 15.49
CA ASP A 537 14.56 -34.72 14.48
C ASP A 537 14.90 -35.60 13.27
N VAL A 538 15.27 -36.85 13.53
CA VAL A 538 15.64 -37.84 12.51
C VAL A 538 14.88 -39.14 12.74
N ILE A 539 14.20 -39.65 11.70
CA ILE A 539 13.55 -40.96 11.72
C ILE A 539 14.19 -41.87 10.68
N PHE A 540 14.46 -43.12 11.08
CA PHE A 540 14.79 -44.22 10.18
C PHE A 540 13.56 -45.13 10.02
N LEU A 541 12.98 -45.17 8.82
CA LEU A 541 11.96 -46.12 8.45
C LEU A 541 12.63 -47.40 7.95
N SER A 542 12.34 -48.51 8.63
CA SER A 542 12.71 -49.86 8.21
C SER A 542 11.52 -50.49 7.49
N MET A 543 11.63 -50.67 6.18
CA MET A 543 10.58 -51.22 5.32
C MET A 543 10.43 -52.74 5.47
N VAL A 544 11.49 -53.44 5.89
CA VAL A 544 11.56 -54.90 6.20
C VAL A 544 11.38 -55.83 5.00
N ASP A 545 10.38 -55.57 4.15
CA ASP A 545 10.02 -56.39 2.99
C ASP A 545 11.24 -56.60 2.06
N THR A 546 11.46 -57.85 1.63
CA THR A 546 12.53 -58.25 0.70
C THR A 546 11.96 -58.65 -0.67
N PRO A 547 12.77 -58.65 -1.75
CA PRO A 547 12.35 -59.15 -3.05
C PRO A 547 11.85 -60.60 -2.97
N GLY A 548 10.77 -60.93 -3.69
CA GLY A 548 10.21 -62.28 -3.79
C GLY A 548 10.45 -62.90 -5.17
N GLU A 549 9.81 -64.04 -5.46
CA GLU A 549 9.83 -64.69 -6.79
C GLU A 549 9.03 -63.90 -7.87
N GLY A 550 8.48 -62.74 -7.50
CA GLY A 550 7.74 -61.80 -8.35
C GLY A 550 7.28 -60.59 -7.54
N PRO A 551 6.52 -59.64 -8.14
CA PRO A 551 6.07 -58.44 -7.45
C PRO A 551 5.22 -58.79 -6.22
N LEU A 552 5.52 -58.16 -5.09
CA LEU A 552 4.85 -58.41 -3.82
C LEU A 552 3.34 -58.13 -3.89
N THR A 553 2.59 -58.70 -2.95
CA THR A 553 1.15 -58.42 -2.80
C THR A 553 0.93 -56.93 -2.62
N LEU A 554 0.00 -56.38 -3.40
CA LEU A 554 -0.31 -54.95 -3.44
C LEU A 554 -0.84 -54.49 -2.08
N ARG A 555 -0.29 -53.40 -1.55
CA ARG A 555 -0.87 -52.66 -0.41
C ARG A 555 -1.50 -51.37 -0.92
N THR A 556 -2.82 -51.32 -0.97
CA THR A 556 -3.59 -50.19 -1.51
C THR A 556 -4.07 -49.23 -0.43
N GLU A 557 -4.72 -48.14 -0.89
CA GLU A 557 -5.31 -47.10 -0.06
C GLU A 557 -6.74 -47.44 0.42
N ASP A 558 -7.32 -48.57 -0.02
CA ASP A 558 -8.74 -48.90 0.14
C ASP A 558 -9.01 -50.22 0.89
N GLY A 559 -10.20 -50.35 1.49
CA GLY A 559 -10.68 -51.59 2.10
C GLY A 559 -9.95 -51.98 3.40
N ASN A 560 -9.69 -53.27 3.61
CA ASN A 560 -8.91 -53.75 4.77
C ASN A 560 -7.45 -53.20 4.77
N ASP A 561 -6.96 -52.72 3.62
CA ASP A 561 -5.63 -52.14 3.45
C ASP A 561 -5.57 -50.64 3.80
N TYR A 562 -6.71 -50.00 4.10
CA TYR A 562 -6.78 -48.62 4.63
C TYR A 562 -5.93 -48.43 5.91
N MET A 563 -5.71 -49.51 6.66
CA MET A 563 -4.77 -49.55 7.78
C MET A 563 -3.32 -49.21 7.37
N TYR A 564 -2.86 -49.67 6.21
CA TYR A 564 -1.53 -49.37 5.71
C TYR A 564 -1.40 -47.88 5.37
N LYS A 565 -2.40 -47.27 4.73
CA LYS A 565 -2.41 -45.82 4.46
C LYS A 565 -2.16 -45.02 5.74
N LYS A 566 -2.91 -45.31 6.81
CA LYS A 566 -2.74 -44.67 8.13
C LYS A 566 -1.36 -44.89 8.73
N ARG A 567 -0.83 -46.12 8.66
CA ARG A 567 0.52 -46.45 9.15
C ARG A 567 1.61 -45.64 8.44
N TYR A 568 1.52 -45.52 7.11
CA TYR A 568 2.47 -44.74 6.31
C TYR A 568 2.35 -43.24 6.56
N ASN A 569 1.12 -42.71 6.67
CA ASN A 569 0.85 -41.32 7.05
C ASN A 569 1.48 -40.98 8.40
N VAL A 570 1.26 -41.84 9.40
CA VAL A 570 1.84 -41.66 10.73
C VAL A 570 3.36 -41.74 10.67
N ALA A 571 3.93 -42.80 10.08
CA ALA A 571 5.38 -43.02 10.05
C ALA A 571 6.15 -41.89 9.34
N ALA A 572 5.69 -41.47 8.16
CA ALA A 572 6.36 -40.42 7.40
C ALA A 572 6.31 -39.05 8.07
N SER A 573 5.26 -38.76 8.85
CA SER A 573 5.06 -37.47 9.54
C SER A 573 5.74 -37.36 10.92
N ARG A 574 6.53 -38.37 11.34
CA ARG A 574 7.28 -38.33 12.61
C ARG A 574 8.63 -37.64 12.54
N ALA A 575 9.20 -37.54 11.34
CA ALA A 575 10.47 -36.85 11.13
C ALA A 575 10.25 -35.35 11.06
N ARG A 576 10.92 -34.61 11.93
CA ARG A 576 10.98 -33.15 11.87
C ARG A 576 11.90 -32.72 10.73
N ASP A 577 13.13 -33.19 10.69
CA ASP A 577 14.18 -32.64 9.81
C ASP A 577 14.61 -33.60 8.71
N GLN A 578 14.75 -34.89 9.04
CA GLN A 578 15.25 -35.89 8.11
C GLN A 578 14.57 -37.25 8.27
N LEU A 579 14.16 -37.84 7.15
CA LEU A 579 13.56 -39.16 7.05
C LEU A 579 14.44 -40.08 6.19
N TRP A 580 15.02 -41.11 6.82
CA TRP A 580 15.72 -42.18 6.11
C TRP A 580 14.74 -43.30 5.76
N VAL A 581 14.56 -43.58 4.48
CA VAL A 581 13.73 -44.69 4.00
C VAL A 581 14.65 -45.84 3.62
N VAL A 582 14.81 -46.79 4.55
CA VAL A 582 15.70 -47.94 4.38
C VAL A 582 14.88 -49.14 3.90
N HIS A 583 15.24 -49.71 2.74
CA HIS A 583 14.46 -50.76 2.08
C HIS A 583 15.34 -51.77 1.34
N SER A 584 14.84 -52.99 1.13
CA SER A 584 15.52 -54.00 0.29
C SER A 584 14.94 -54.14 -1.13
N LEU A 585 13.88 -53.43 -1.44
CA LEU A 585 13.11 -53.58 -2.68
C LEU A 585 13.63 -52.71 -3.84
N ASP A 586 13.46 -53.20 -5.06
CA ASP A 586 13.42 -52.41 -6.29
C ASP A 586 12.00 -51.90 -6.54
N PRO A 587 11.73 -50.59 -6.54
CA PRO A 587 10.38 -50.08 -6.73
C PRO A 587 9.80 -50.39 -8.12
N ASP A 588 10.63 -50.65 -9.14
CA ASP A 588 10.16 -50.90 -10.50
C ASP A 588 10.00 -52.38 -10.84
N ILE A 589 10.69 -53.26 -10.12
CA ILE A 589 10.64 -54.71 -10.33
C ILE A 589 9.79 -55.41 -9.26
N ASP A 590 10.00 -55.06 -7.98
CA ASP A 590 9.43 -55.82 -6.86
C ASP A 590 8.04 -55.33 -6.42
N LEU A 591 7.60 -54.17 -6.92
CA LEU A 591 6.36 -53.52 -6.49
C LEU A 591 5.44 -53.18 -7.67
N LYS A 592 4.14 -53.41 -7.46
CA LYS A 592 3.08 -53.15 -8.44
C LYS A 592 2.71 -51.66 -8.50
N THR A 593 2.12 -51.23 -9.61
CA THR A 593 1.52 -49.88 -9.73
C THR A 593 0.41 -49.71 -8.70
N GLY A 594 0.39 -48.57 -8.01
CA GLY A 594 -0.57 -48.28 -6.93
C GLY A 594 -0.16 -48.78 -5.55
N ASP A 595 1.02 -49.40 -5.39
CA ASP A 595 1.52 -49.83 -4.08
C ASP A 595 2.04 -48.63 -3.27
N ILE A 596 1.58 -48.49 -2.02
CA ILE A 596 2.01 -47.41 -1.14
C ILE A 596 3.52 -47.45 -0.87
N ARG A 597 4.14 -48.63 -0.82
CA ARG A 597 5.61 -48.77 -0.68
C ARG A 597 6.33 -48.12 -1.86
N LYS A 598 5.84 -48.39 -3.07
CA LYS A 598 6.40 -47.84 -4.31
C LYS A 598 6.31 -46.33 -4.30
N ARG A 599 5.13 -45.81 -3.91
CA ARG A 599 4.87 -44.37 -3.76
C ARG A 599 5.86 -43.71 -2.79
N LEU A 600 6.08 -44.26 -1.60
CA LEU A 600 7.02 -43.71 -0.61
C LEU A 600 8.48 -43.77 -1.10
N ILE A 601 8.93 -44.91 -1.64
CA ILE A 601 10.31 -45.08 -2.10
C ILE A 601 10.60 -44.13 -3.27
N GLN A 602 9.71 -44.07 -4.27
CA GLN A 602 9.88 -43.18 -5.42
C GLN A 602 9.82 -41.71 -5.01
N TYR A 603 8.95 -41.35 -4.06
CA TYR A 603 8.88 -39.99 -3.51
C TYR A 603 10.19 -39.61 -2.79
N ALA A 604 10.77 -40.51 -1.99
CA ALA A 604 12.05 -40.28 -1.33
C ALA A 604 13.23 -40.18 -2.31
N MET A 605 13.17 -40.89 -3.46
CA MET A 605 14.16 -40.80 -4.53
C MET A 605 14.07 -39.49 -5.32
N HIS A 606 12.86 -38.99 -5.56
CA HIS A 606 12.61 -37.80 -6.36
C HIS A 606 11.66 -36.83 -5.64
N PRO A 607 12.06 -36.25 -4.50
CA PRO A 607 11.20 -35.35 -3.73
C PRO A 607 10.69 -34.16 -4.55
N GLN A 608 11.48 -33.72 -5.54
CA GLN A 608 11.15 -32.58 -6.40
C GLN A 608 10.05 -32.87 -7.43
N MET A 609 9.80 -34.13 -7.83
CA MET A 609 8.74 -34.44 -8.82
C MET A 609 7.31 -34.27 -8.28
N SER A 610 7.13 -34.28 -6.95
CA SER A 610 5.83 -33.94 -6.32
C SER A 610 5.69 -32.44 -6.01
N ILE A 611 6.77 -31.68 -6.17
CA ILE A 611 6.77 -30.21 -6.15
C ILE A 611 6.74 -29.77 -7.62
N SER A 612 5.82 -30.30 -8.43
CA SER A 612 5.72 -29.83 -9.81
C SER A 612 5.19 -28.39 -9.81
N ASP A 613 5.86 -27.56 -10.61
CA ASP A 613 5.39 -26.28 -11.15
C ASP A 613 5.41 -25.03 -10.25
N ALA A 614 6.04 -25.08 -9.07
CA ALA A 614 6.30 -23.89 -8.25
C ALA A 614 7.76 -23.40 -8.26
N GLU A 615 8.70 -24.14 -8.86
CA GLU A 615 10.03 -23.63 -9.22
C GLU A 615 9.94 -22.81 -10.53
N ALA A 616 8.96 -21.90 -10.58
CA ALA A 616 9.03 -20.77 -11.49
C ALA A 616 10.23 -19.93 -11.05
N GLU A 617 11.20 -19.84 -11.96
CA GLU A 617 12.31 -18.90 -12.03
C GLU A 617 12.45 -17.96 -10.83
N GLN A 618 13.61 -17.97 -10.15
CA GLN A 618 14.04 -16.96 -9.16
C GLN A 618 14.16 -15.58 -9.82
N LYS A 619 13.05 -15.05 -10.30
CA LYS A 619 12.87 -13.75 -10.92
C LYS A 619 11.84 -13.01 -10.10
N THR A 620 12.09 -11.73 -9.91
CA THR A 620 11.13 -10.80 -9.33
C THR A 620 9.86 -10.75 -10.17
N GLU A 621 8.69 -10.64 -9.54
CA GLU A 621 7.39 -10.65 -10.21
C GLU A 621 6.98 -9.26 -10.74
N SER A 622 7.72 -8.21 -10.34
CA SER A 622 7.49 -6.84 -10.77
C SER A 622 8.77 -6.05 -11.05
N GLU A 623 8.68 -5.04 -11.93
CA GLU A 623 9.76 -4.04 -12.14
C GLU A 623 10.12 -3.32 -10.83
N PHE A 624 9.14 -3.17 -9.94
CA PHE A 624 9.35 -2.56 -8.62
C PHE A 624 10.32 -3.40 -7.78
N GLU A 625 10.03 -4.69 -7.60
CA GLU A 625 10.91 -5.64 -6.91
C GLU A 625 12.30 -5.70 -7.55
N GLU A 626 12.38 -5.76 -8.89
CA GLU A 626 13.66 -5.82 -9.62
C GLU A 626 14.54 -4.61 -9.30
N ARG A 627 13.94 -3.41 -9.27
CA ARG A 627 14.64 -2.16 -8.98
C ARG A 627 15.04 -2.02 -7.51
N VAL A 628 14.28 -2.60 -6.57
CA VAL A 628 14.63 -2.70 -5.15
C VAL A 628 15.79 -3.67 -4.96
N MET A 629 15.68 -4.88 -5.53
CA MET A 629 16.71 -5.92 -5.49
C MET A 629 18.04 -5.41 -6.05
N LYS A 630 18.03 -4.74 -7.21
CA LYS A 630 19.23 -4.16 -7.82
C LYS A 630 19.95 -3.18 -6.89
N ARG A 631 19.21 -2.35 -6.15
CA ARG A 631 19.79 -1.40 -5.19
C ARG A 631 20.41 -2.09 -3.97
N LEU A 632 19.74 -3.10 -3.44
CA LEU A 632 20.27 -3.90 -2.34
C LEU A 632 21.54 -4.65 -2.74
N LEU A 633 21.57 -5.24 -3.94
CA LEU A 633 22.76 -5.89 -4.51
C LEU A 633 23.90 -4.89 -4.72
N GLN A 634 23.62 -3.70 -5.27
CA GLN A 634 24.61 -2.62 -5.43
C GLN A 634 25.16 -2.13 -4.08
N ALA A 635 24.34 -2.16 -3.03
CA ALA A 635 24.75 -1.84 -1.66
C ALA A 635 25.49 -3.01 -0.96
N GLY A 636 25.72 -4.13 -1.64
CA GLY A 636 26.50 -5.26 -1.15
C GLY A 636 25.74 -6.27 -0.30
N TYR A 637 24.40 -6.25 -0.32
CA TYR A 637 23.59 -7.24 0.41
C TYR A 637 23.31 -8.49 -0.43
N HIS A 638 23.19 -9.63 0.24
CA HIS A 638 22.68 -10.85 -0.38
C HIS A 638 21.15 -10.83 -0.38
N VAL A 639 20.53 -10.92 -1.55
CA VAL A 639 19.08 -10.80 -1.74
C VAL A 639 18.57 -11.99 -2.52
N ILE A 640 17.50 -12.60 -2.03
CA ILE A 640 16.89 -13.77 -2.63
C ILE A 640 15.41 -13.43 -2.91
N PRO A 641 14.97 -13.40 -4.17
CA PRO A 641 13.60 -13.10 -4.52
C PRO A 641 12.69 -14.31 -4.30
N GLN A 642 11.40 -14.03 -4.08
CA GLN A 642 10.33 -15.03 -4.02
C GLN A 642 10.62 -16.17 -3.04
N TRP A 643 11.07 -15.80 -1.84
CA TRP A 643 11.51 -16.74 -0.82
C TRP A 643 10.32 -17.58 -0.32
N PRO A 644 10.34 -18.92 -0.50
CA PRO A 644 9.25 -19.76 -0.04
C PRO A 644 9.29 -19.92 1.48
N VAL A 645 8.16 -19.65 2.13
CA VAL A 645 7.93 -20.01 3.54
C VAL A 645 6.72 -20.93 3.58
N GLY A 646 6.98 -22.22 3.39
CA GLY A 646 5.94 -23.22 3.39
C GLY A 646 4.94 -23.01 2.25
N ALA A 647 3.69 -22.66 2.56
CA ALA A 647 2.64 -22.34 1.59
C ALA A 647 2.63 -20.88 1.10
N TYR A 648 3.48 -20.01 1.65
CA TYR A 648 3.55 -18.59 1.31
C TYR A 648 4.89 -18.24 0.64
N ARG A 649 4.95 -17.03 0.07
CA ARG A 649 6.18 -16.44 -0.47
C ARG A 649 6.38 -15.05 0.09
N ILE A 650 7.64 -14.66 0.19
CA ILE A 650 8.07 -13.30 0.55
C ILE A 650 8.76 -12.71 -0.68
N ASP A 651 8.40 -11.49 -1.07
CA ASP A 651 8.88 -10.86 -2.30
C ASP A 651 10.41 -10.86 -2.39
N LEU A 652 11.09 -10.38 -1.34
CA LEU A 652 12.54 -10.33 -1.24
C LEU A 652 12.99 -10.66 0.19
N VAL A 653 13.99 -11.52 0.33
CA VAL A 653 14.66 -11.76 1.62
C VAL A 653 16.11 -11.32 1.52
N VAL A 654 16.54 -10.48 2.47
CA VAL A 654 17.94 -10.12 2.66
C VAL A 654 18.53 -10.97 3.78
N GLU A 655 19.64 -11.64 3.50
CA GLU A 655 20.31 -12.55 4.44
C GLU A 655 21.77 -12.16 4.68
N GLY A 656 22.26 -12.33 5.91
CA GLY A 656 23.67 -12.16 6.27
C GLY A 656 23.92 -12.51 7.74
N ALA A 657 25.08 -13.12 8.03
CA ALA A 657 25.47 -13.55 9.38
C ALA A 657 24.41 -14.38 10.14
N GLY A 658 23.65 -15.23 9.43
CA GLY A 658 22.58 -16.07 10.00
C GLY A 658 21.32 -15.30 10.40
N LYS A 659 21.20 -14.03 10.01
CA LYS A 659 20.03 -13.18 10.24
C LYS A 659 19.36 -12.82 8.92
N ARG A 660 18.06 -12.54 8.98
CA ARG A 660 17.23 -12.28 7.80
C ARG A 660 16.27 -11.13 8.00
N LEU A 661 16.00 -10.43 6.91
CA LEU A 661 14.96 -9.42 6.81
C LEU A 661 14.07 -9.75 5.61
N ALA A 662 12.76 -9.82 5.85
CA ALA A 662 11.76 -9.92 4.81
C ALA A 662 11.39 -8.51 4.31
N LEU A 663 11.36 -8.32 3.00
CA LEU A 663 10.94 -7.08 2.38
C LEU A 663 9.71 -7.35 1.52
N GLU A 664 8.73 -6.46 1.64
CA GLU A 664 7.47 -6.49 0.90
C GLU A 664 7.37 -5.23 0.05
N CYS A 665 7.15 -5.43 -1.25
CA CYS A 665 7.09 -4.39 -2.26
C CYS A 665 5.63 -4.03 -2.55
N ASP A 666 5.03 -3.21 -1.69
CA ASP A 666 3.61 -2.80 -1.79
C ASP A 666 3.34 -1.93 -3.02
N GLY A 667 2.91 -2.57 -4.12
CA GLY A 667 2.55 -1.93 -5.40
C GLY A 667 1.18 -2.36 -5.95
N ASP A 668 0.59 -1.49 -6.78
CA ASP A 668 -0.82 -1.56 -7.21
C ASP A 668 -1.20 -2.78 -8.06
N ARG A 669 -0.25 -3.61 -8.51
CA ARG A 669 -0.55 -4.75 -9.40
C ARG A 669 -1.09 -5.99 -8.69
N TRP A 670 -0.85 -6.16 -7.38
CA TRP A 670 -1.10 -7.44 -6.70
C TRP A 670 -1.87 -7.36 -5.37
N HIS A 671 -2.08 -6.16 -4.79
CA HIS A 671 -2.79 -5.98 -3.51
C HIS A 671 -4.06 -5.14 -3.69
N THR A 672 -5.21 -5.79 -3.89
CA THR A 672 -6.53 -5.13 -3.89
C THR A 672 -7.05 -4.97 -2.45
N LEU A 673 -7.95 -4.01 -2.23
CA LEU A 673 -8.60 -3.82 -0.92
C LEU A 673 -9.36 -5.06 -0.43
N GLU A 674 -9.82 -5.91 -1.36
CA GLU A 674 -10.53 -7.15 -1.06
C GLU A 674 -9.61 -8.22 -0.45
N ASN A 675 -8.31 -8.19 -0.78
CA ASN A 675 -7.32 -9.16 -0.30
C ASN A 675 -6.63 -8.71 1.00
N LEU A 676 -6.98 -7.53 1.54
CA LEU A 676 -6.29 -6.95 2.70
C LEU A 676 -6.31 -7.87 3.93
N ASP A 677 -7.46 -8.47 4.23
CA ASP A 677 -7.60 -9.36 5.39
C ASP A 677 -6.73 -10.61 5.26
N ASP A 678 -6.67 -11.18 4.05
CA ASP A 678 -5.82 -12.33 3.73
C ASP A 678 -4.33 -11.98 3.81
N ASP A 679 -3.93 -10.79 3.33
CA ASP A 679 -2.56 -10.28 3.44
C ASP A 679 -2.16 -9.99 4.89
N MET A 680 -3.07 -9.45 5.70
CA MET A 680 -2.86 -9.24 7.13
C MET A 680 -2.74 -10.57 7.89
N ALA A 681 -3.58 -11.56 7.55
CA ALA A 681 -3.50 -12.91 8.12
C ALA A 681 -2.19 -13.59 7.74
N ARG A 682 -1.79 -13.49 6.45
CA ARG A 682 -0.50 -13.98 5.94
C ARG A 682 0.66 -13.39 6.71
N GLN A 683 0.71 -12.06 6.85
CA GLN A 683 1.77 -11.39 7.60
C GLN A 683 1.79 -11.84 9.06
N ALA A 684 0.63 -11.92 9.72
CA ALA A 684 0.57 -12.36 11.11
C ALA A 684 1.09 -13.81 11.30
N ILE A 685 0.83 -14.69 10.33
CA ILE A 685 1.40 -16.05 10.33
C ILE A 685 2.92 -16.01 10.20
N LEU A 686 3.45 -15.25 9.23
CA LEU A 686 4.90 -15.15 9.00
C LEU A 686 5.63 -14.49 10.18
N GLU A 687 5.05 -13.46 10.79
CA GLU A 687 5.61 -12.84 12.00
C GLU A 687 5.61 -13.79 13.20
N ARG A 688 4.57 -14.63 13.36
CA ARG A 688 4.55 -15.70 14.38
C ARG A 688 5.63 -16.75 14.16
N LEU A 689 6.03 -16.97 12.91
CA LEU A 689 7.17 -17.82 12.55
C LEU A 689 8.53 -17.13 12.81
N GLY A 690 8.54 -15.86 13.22
CA GLY A 690 9.73 -15.10 13.58
C GLY A 690 10.26 -14.19 12.47
N TRP A 691 9.56 -14.09 11.32
CA TRP A 691 9.95 -13.18 10.25
C TRP A 691 9.75 -11.71 10.65
N ARG A 692 10.68 -10.87 10.22
CA ARG A 692 10.66 -9.42 10.44
C ARG A 692 10.51 -8.73 9.09
N PHE A 693 9.45 -7.94 8.95
CA PHE A 693 9.10 -7.28 7.70
C PHE A 693 9.53 -5.82 7.65
N VAL A 694 9.92 -5.36 6.47
CA VAL A 694 9.96 -3.94 6.08
C VAL A 694 9.16 -3.79 4.79
N ARG A 695 8.22 -2.86 4.77
CA ARG A 695 7.39 -2.55 3.61
C ARG A 695 7.95 -1.35 2.86
N ILE A 696 8.01 -1.43 1.54
CA ILE A 696 8.38 -0.33 0.66
C ILE A 696 7.16 0.03 -0.18
N ARG A 697 6.65 1.25 -0.01
CA ARG A 697 5.50 1.72 -0.80
C ARG A 697 5.96 2.10 -2.21
N GLY A 698 5.39 1.46 -3.23
CA GLY A 698 5.71 1.73 -4.64
C GLY A 698 5.59 3.22 -4.99
N SER A 699 4.54 3.90 -4.54
CA SER A 699 4.35 5.34 -4.80
C SER A 699 5.44 6.25 -4.21
N GLN A 700 6.11 5.85 -3.13
CA GLN A 700 7.26 6.59 -2.59
C GLN A 700 8.53 6.22 -3.37
N PHE A 701 8.72 4.93 -3.64
CA PHE A 701 9.89 4.43 -4.37
C PHE A 701 9.99 4.97 -5.79
N PHE A 702 8.90 5.01 -6.56
CA PHE A 702 8.92 5.54 -7.92
C PHE A 702 9.19 7.04 -8.00
N ARG A 703 8.93 7.81 -6.91
CA ARG A 703 9.20 9.26 -6.83
C ARG A 703 10.63 9.55 -6.42
N ASP A 704 11.12 8.87 -5.40
CA ASP A 704 12.48 9.04 -4.87
C ASP A 704 12.97 7.68 -4.33
N PRO A 705 13.59 6.86 -5.19
CA PRO A 705 14.07 5.54 -4.80
C PRO A 705 15.10 5.57 -3.66
N GLU A 706 15.97 6.58 -3.65
CA GLU A 706 17.05 6.67 -2.66
C GLU A 706 16.47 6.97 -1.28
N LYS A 707 15.54 7.92 -1.19
CA LYS A 707 14.84 8.21 0.06
C LYS A 707 14.00 7.03 0.54
N ALA A 708 13.32 6.32 -0.36
CA ALA A 708 12.49 5.17 -0.03
C ALA A 708 13.29 3.97 0.51
N MET A 709 14.57 3.84 0.15
CA MET A 709 15.45 2.77 0.64
C MET A 709 16.12 3.06 1.98
N LEU A 710 16.13 4.31 2.46
CA LEU A 710 16.74 4.67 3.75
C LEU A 710 16.21 3.86 4.94
N PRO A 711 14.89 3.64 5.11
CA PRO A 711 14.35 2.83 6.20
C PRO A 711 14.80 1.37 6.13
N VAL A 712 14.87 0.80 4.92
CA VAL A 712 15.34 -0.57 4.68
C VAL A 712 16.78 -0.72 5.16
N PHE A 713 17.67 0.18 4.75
CA PHE A 713 19.07 0.15 5.19
C PHE A 713 19.24 0.43 6.68
N ALA A 714 18.41 1.30 7.26
CA ALA A 714 18.40 1.53 8.71
C ALA A 714 18.05 0.25 9.46
N ARG A 715 17.03 -0.48 8.99
CA ARG A 715 16.62 -1.75 9.59
C ARG A 715 17.66 -2.85 9.42
N LEU A 716 18.28 -2.98 8.25
CA LEU A 716 19.38 -3.93 8.03
C LEU A 716 20.54 -3.68 9.01
N ARG A 717 20.90 -2.41 9.26
CA ARG A 717 21.90 -2.05 10.27
C ARG A 717 21.48 -2.38 11.69
N GLU A 718 20.23 -2.10 12.06
CA GLU A 718 19.68 -2.43 13.39
C GLU A 718 19.66 -3.95 13.65
N LEU A 719 19.40 -4.74 12.61
CA LEU A 719 19.48 -6.20 12.67
C LEU A 719 20.93 -6.72 12.62
N GLU A 720 21.92 -5.86 12.37
CA GLU A 720 23.32 -6.20 12.15
C GLU A 720 23.49 -7.24 11.03
N ILE A 721 22.71 -7.10 9.95
CA ILE A 721 22.87 -7.91 8.74
C ILE A 721 24.00 -7.25 7.92
N PRO A 722 25.15 -7.92 7.72
CA PRO A 722 26.30 -7.30 7.06
C PRO A 722 26.12 -7.23 5.54
N ALA A 723 26.75 -6.23 4.92
CA ALA A 723 26.88 -6.10 3.46
C ALA A 723 28.05 -6.97 2.95
N GLU A 724 27.91 -8.29 3.11
CA GLU A 724 28.86 -9.29 2.61
C GLU A 724 28.44 -9.70 1.20
N GLY A 725 28.75 -8.87 0.20
CA GLY A 725 28.32 -9.12 -1.18
C GLY A 725 28.73 -10.51 -1.67
N THR A 726 27.79 -11.32 -2.15
CA THR A 726 27.94 -12.66 -2.79
C THR A 726 28.96 -13.65 -2.20
N GLN A 727 29.56 -13.40 -1.03
CA GLN A 727 30.30 -14.40 -0.28
C GLN A 727 29.29 -15.20 0.52
N SER A 728 28.59 -16.04 -0.23
CA SER A 728 27.84 -17.16 0.28
C SER A 728 28.55 -17.82 1.46
N SER A 729 27.95 -17.72 2.65
CA SER A 729 27.85 -18.88 3.53
C SER A 729 26.84 -19.86 2.91
N VAL A 730 27.06 -20.26 1.65
CA VAL A 730 26.43 -21.47 1.13
C VAL A 730 26.94 -22.54 2.07
N PRO A 731 26.05 -23.29 2.76
CA PRO A 731 26.48 -24.43 3.54
C PRO A 731 27.41 -25.24 2.65
N PRO A 732 28.58 -25.72 3.14
CA PRO A 732 29.55 -26.44 2.31
C PRO A 732 28.96 -27.63 1.54
N ASP A 733 27.74 -28.06 1.90
CA ASP A 733 26.96 -29.10 1.25
C ASP A 733 25.45 -28.73 1.18
N PRO A 734 25.00 -27.90 0.22
CA PRO A 734 23.60 -27.44 0.15
C PRO A 734 22.61 -28.54 -0.18
N THR A 735 23.06 -29.62 -0.83
CA THR A 735 22.28 -30.83 -1.15
C THR A 735 22.38 -31.90 -0.06
N GLY A 736 23.36 -31.82 0.84
CA GLY A 736 23.58 -32.80 1.90
C GLY A 736 24.22 -34.12 1.42
N GLN A 737 24.79 -34.14 0.22
CA GLN A 737 25.36 -35.36 -0.36
C GLN A 737 26.65 -35.80 0.34
N VAL A 738 27.52 -34.85 0.72
CA VAL A 738 28.77 -35.14 1.44
C VAL A 738 28.46 -35.71 2.82
N LEU A 739 27.50 -35.10 3.53
CA LEU A 739 27.06 -35.59 4.83
C LEU A 739 26.46 -37.00 4.74
N LYS A 740 25.57 -37.22 3.74
CA LYS A 740 24.98 -38.53 3.47
C LYS A 740 26.06 -39.58 3.20
N GLU A 741 27.02 -39.29 2.32
CA GLU A 741 28.10 -40.22 1.97
C GLU A 741 29.02 -40.52 3.16
N ALA A 742 29.31 -39.51 3.99
CA ALA A 742 30.10 -39.69 5.21
C ALA A 742 29.42 -40.65 6.19
N ILE A 743 28.11 -40.49 6.41
CA ILE A 743 27.31 -41.39 7.26
C ILE A 743 27.31 -42.81 6.68
N ILE A 744 27.07 -42.96 5.37
CA ILE A 744 27.05 -44.28 4.72
C ILE A 744 28.41 -44.98 4.81
N ARG A 745 29.52 -44.24 4.59
CA ARG A 745 30.88 -44.75 4.69
C ARG A 745 31.16 -45.22 6.11
N ARG A 746 30.89 -44.37 7.12
CA ARG A 746 31.10 -44.69 8.53
C ARG A 746 30.23 -45.86 8.99
N ALA A 747 28.98 -45.94 8.57
CA ALA A 747 28.09 -47.07 8.85
C ALA A 747 28.64 -48.39 8.27
N THR A 748 29.26 -48.33 7.09
CA THR A 748 29.88 -49.51 6.47
C THR A 748 31.14 -49.96 7.23
N GLU A 749 31.94 -49.01 7.73
CA GLU A 749 33.08 -49.31 8.62
C GLU A 749 32.61 -49.97 9.91
N LEU A 750 31.59 -49.42 10.58
CA LEU A 750 30.99 -49.99 11.80
C LEU A 750 30.52 -51.43 11.59
N ARG A 751 29.83 -51.74 10.48
CA ARG A 751 29.40 -53.12 10.21
C ARG A 751 30.59 -54.06 9.99
N ARG A 752 31.65 -53.62 9.33
CA ARG A 752 32.89 -54.41 9.19
C ARG A 752 33.56 -54.66 10.55
N GLU A 753 33.54 -53.69 11.46
CA GLU A 753 34.03 -53.84 12.82
C GLU A 753 33.18 -54.86 13.61
N TRP A 754 31.86 -54.88 13.38
CA TRP A 754 30.94 -55.83 14.04
C TRP A 754 31.09 -57.27 13.55
N ASP A 755 31.45 -57.45 12.27
CA ASP A 755 31.66 -58.76 11.63
C ASP A 755 33.05 -59.37 11.90
N GLN A 756 34.00 -58.61 12.47
CA GLN A 756 35.29 -59.18 12.86
C GLN A 756 35.14 -60.11 14.07
N PRO A 757 35.60 -61.37 13.99
CA PRO A 757 35.57 -62.27 15.14
C PRO A 757 36.44 -61.70 16.27
N LEU A 758 35.92 -61.75 17.51
CA LEU A 758 36.63 -61.48 18.76
C LEU A 758 37.80 -62.48 18.94
N SER A 759 38.86 -62.31 18.17
CA SER A 759 40.10 -63.06 18.30
C SER A 759 41.28 -62.10 18.18
N GLN A 760 41.37 -61.16 19.13
CA GLN A 760 42.59 -60.49 19.61
C GLN A 760 42.22 -59.48 20.71
N ALA A 761 41.76 -59.99 21.86
CA ALA A 761 41.80 -59.21 23.10
C ALA A 761 43.24 -59.20 23.64
N GLY A 762 44.10 -58.44 22.98
CA GLY A 762 45.40 -58.02 23.50
C GLY A 762 45.27 -56.65 24.15
N SER A 763 45.22 -56.63 25.49
CA SER A 763 45.56 -55.51 26.38
C SER A 763 45.63 -54.10 25.77
N ILE A 764 44.56 -53.31 25.91
CA ILE A 764 44.68 -51.86 26.02
C ILE A 764 43.79 -51.40 27.18
N VAL A 765 44.43 -51.16 28.31
CA VAL A 765 43.90 -50.40 29.44
C VAL A 765 43.74 -48.94 28.98
N PRO A 766 42.56 -48.31 29.08
CA PRO A 766 42.47 -46.87 28.87
C PRO A 766 43.09 -46.16 30.07
N ALA A 767 44.14 -45.38 29.81
CA ALA A 767 44.77 -44.53 30.80
C ALA A 767 43.78 -43.48 31.34
N VAL A 768 43.54 -43.52 32.64
CA VAL A 768 42.83 -42.48 33.40
C VAL A 768 43.71 -41.21 33.42
N PRO A 769 43.24 -40.05 32.91
CA PRO A 769 43.93 -38.80 33.14
C PRO A 769 43.63 -38.31 34.56
N VAL A 770 44.62 -38.46 35.44
CA VAL A 770 44.62 -37.87 36.79
C VAL A 770 44.56 -36.34 36.66
N ARG A 771 43.40 -35.75 36.99
CA ARG A 771 43.30 -34.32 37.29
C ARG A 771 44.14 -34.00 38.53
N ARG A 772 45.25 -33.29 38.36
CA ARG A 772 45.93 -32.60 39.45
C ARG A 772 45.04 -31.44 39.92
N SER A 773 44.45 -31.59 41.10
CA SER A 773 43.95 -30.46 41.89
C SER A 773 45.13 -29.76 42.54
N THR A 774 45.50 -28.58 42.07
CA THR A 774 46.29 -27.63 42.86
C THR A 774 45.33 -26.90 43.79
N GLY A 775 45.34 -27.29 45.07
CA GLY A 775 44.79 -26.50 46.14
C GLY A 775 45.64 -25.25 46.40
N GLY A 776 44.99 -24.15 46.71
CA GLY A 776 45.63 -22.90 47.09
C GLY A 776 44.60 -21.93 47.67
N LYS A 777 44.41 -22.04 48.99
CA LYS A 777 43.84 -21.12 49.99
C LYS A 777 42.55 -20.35 49.68
#